data_AF-A0A7L8RSW1-F1
#
_entry.id   AF-A0A7L8RSW1-F1
#
_cell.length_a   1.000
_cell.length_b   1.000
_cell.length_c   1.000
_cell.angle_alpha   90.00
_cell.angle_beta   90.00
_cell.angle_gamma   90.00
#
_symmetry.space_group_name_H-M   'P 1'
#
loop_
_entity.id
_entity.type
_entity.pdbx_description
1 polymer ?
#
loop_
_entity_poly.entity_id
_entity_poly.type
_entity_poly.pdbx_seq_one_letter_code
_entity_poly.pdbx_strand_id
1 'polypeptide(L)'
;MKFPSLFAVALASGTALSTCAFAQAQQPILELEGNLAYGVGNGGIGIFMPFLLDNGNGAFFDASGRFVEGSARQASFGMGYRHRVEGGWLLGGYGYLDVFNSEHGNSFNQLSFGVEALGPVYEARANAYLPLGDDKVAASLSHAFVSGSELKFQAGREFARTGADTEVGLRLPVFPESMNAEMKVFGGAYWYDGARGLDDTLGIKARTEVSFSGLPGVSGSMLALGASISYDNEDQTEFGLTARLRVPLGGSSRTGKAAFDPMFQRVERADFIRTYADSDGVNEAAEFVHGGQAIGKVVSISQATGDAAAINAALSTAGTNALVLANGGITLGQALQLGAGQHMVGGGGSIAVRGANSRIEAAFRNGGDAAKLTGTNAAAHVVGMASGSEIAGLTITGGLAGIASSDTSNISIRDVDISKTAGDGIRLDNVTGATISGANIHDLYICNSNTNCEFAVGRPNRAPHAAIAALGTSGLTVRDTVIDSVTYGIFAGSRIDQSDWPEVITHAASDIVIDNVRISKSRREGILLVAANDVTMNKVTVDNSEQGLDMDLVVLQGTSNVSITDMTLKGGINGLMLVTASTLPENAVTTNVNVRGLTIDGTRNAGIFLNPVSGISFKDVTITNAGTYGAYIYGSEWDFLGGPVKNIDFGNMRVDGASKAGLYFSGPAENIRGNITVVDTPLNCLADQGAWSGTSLTQTDGSVLKLNGTAIEANKLKTTCK
;
A
#
# COMPACT_ATOMS: atom_id res chain seq x y z
N MET A 1 21.50 -20.41 -20.90
CA MET A 1 21.71 -21.39 -22.00
C MET A 1 22.40 -20.69 -23.16
N LYS A 2 23.42 -21.32 -23.75
CA LYS A 2 24.24 -20.75 -24.84
C LYS A 2 23.47 -20.88 -26.17
N PHE A 3 23.19 -19.73 -26.80
CA PHE A 3 22.48 -19.55 -28.07
C PHE A 3 23.44 -19.55 -29.29
N PRO A 4 24.05 -20.68 -29.70
CA PRO A 4 24.40 -20.81 -31.11
C PRO A 4 24.29 -22.24 -31.61
N SER A 5 23.14 -22.60 -32.20
CA SER A 5 23.07 -23.77 -33.09
C SER A 5 21.88 -23.77 -34.05
N LEU A 6 20.86 -22.92 -33.85
CA LEU A 6 19.69 -22.87 -34.72
C LEU A 6 19.78 -21.85 -35.87
N PHE A 7 20.80 -20.98 -35.91
CA PHE A 7 21.04 -20.07 -37.04
C PHE A 7 21.72 -20.75 -38.25
N ALA A 8 22.09 -22.03 -38.15
CA ALA A 8 22.89 -22.71 -39.15
C ALA A 8 22.08 -23.50 -40.20
N VAL A 9 20.75 -23.67 -40.03
CA VAL A 9 19.97 -24.58 -40.90
C VAL A 9 19.15 -23.85 -41.99
N ALA A 10 18.91 -22.54 -41.88
CA ALA A 10 18.28 -21.75 -42.96
C ALA A 10 19.26 -21.15 -43.98
N LEU A 11 20.58 -21.29 -43.76
CA LEU A 11 21.62 -20.86 -44.70
C LEU A 11 22.01 -21.95 -45.72
N ALA A 12 21.40 -23.13 -45.67
CA ALA A 12 21.72 -24.26 -46.56
C ALA A 12 20.93 -24.27 -47.88
N SER A 13 20.24 -23.18 -48.25
CA SER A 13 19.74 -22.92 -49.61
C SER A 13 20.58 -21.88 -50.34
N GLY A 14 21.83 -21.67 -49.91
CA GLY A 14 22.80 -20.75 -50.51
C GLY A 14 23.51 -21.32 -51.73
N THR A 15 22.78 -21.74 -52.77
CA THR A 15 23.37 -22.05 -54.09
C THR A 15 22.51 -21.47 -55.21
N ALA A 16 22.48 -20.14 -55.31
CA ALA A 16 22.36 -19.35 -56.56
C ALA A 16 22.08 -17.88 -56.23
N LEU A 17 22.98 -17.20 -55.51
CA LEU A 17 23.00 -15.73 -55.50
C LEU A 17 24.16 -15.27 -56.37
N SER A 18 23.87 -15.20 -57.66
CA SER A 18 24.62 -14.43 -58.65
C SER A 18 24.86 -13.03 -58.09
N THR A 19 26.12 -12.59 -58.06
CA THR A 19 26.59 -11.19 -58.04
C THR A 19 25.54 -10.14 -57.66
N CYS A 20 25.52 -9.68 -56.40
CA CYS A 20 24.69 -8.53 -56.01
C CYS A 20 25.06 -7.30 -56.85
N ALA A 21 24.20 -6.97 -57.80
CA ALA A 21 24.15 -5.67 -58.45
C ALA A 21 23.90 -4.58 -57.39
N PHE A 22 24.49 -3.40 -57.58
CA PHE A 22 24.42 -2.30 -56.60
C PHE A 22 22.96 -1.87 -56.39
N ALA A 23 22.41 -2.09 -55.20
CA ALA A 23 21.06 -1.62 -54.86
C ALA A 23 21.05 -0.09 -54.73
N GLN A 24 20.12 0.58 -55.41
CA GLN A 24 19.88 2.01 -55.21
C GLN A 24 18.87 2.19 -54.08
N ALA A 25 19.33 2.73 -52.94
CA ALA A 25 18.46 3.13 -51.85
C ALA A 25 17.46 4.19 -52.33
N GLN A 26 16.17 3.92 -52.16
CA GLN A 26 15.11 4.90 -52.41
C GLN A 26 14.86 5.72 -51.15
N GLN A 27 14.12 6.82 -51.31
CA GLN A 27 13.77 7.68 -50.18
C GLN A 27 12.97 6.90 -49.11
N PRO A 28 13.33 6.99 -47.83
CA PRO A 28 12.55 6.39 -46.74
C PRO A 28 11.13 6.95 -46.74
N ILE A 29 10.15 6.09 -46.44
CA ILE A 29 8.74 6.47 -46.34
C ILE A 29 8.37 6.49 -44.87
N LEU A 30 8.08 7.68 -44.35
CA LEU A 30 7.48 7.84 -43.02
C LEU A 30 6.00 7.47 -43.11
N GLU A 31 5.54 6.66 -42.16
CA GLU A 31 4.14 6.27 -42.00
C GLU A 31 3.60 6.79 -40.68
N LEU A 32 2.42 7.41 -40.73
CA LEU A 32 1.63 7.81 -39.58
C LEU A 32 0.26 7.15 -39.70
N GLU A 33 -0.16 6.42 -38.67
CA GLU A 33 -1.41 5.68 -38.65
C GLU A 33 -2.26 6.09 -37.45
N GLY A 34 -3.56 6.23 -37.66
CA GLY A 34 -4.57 6.28 -36.60
C GLY A 34 -5.59 5.18 -36.84
N ASN A 35 -5.91 4.44 -35.79
CA ASN A 35 -6.89 3.35 -35.83
C ASN A 35 -7.89 3.54 -34.70
N LEU A 36 -9.18 3.36 -35.03
CA LEU A 36 -10.27 3.24 -34.08
C LEU A 36 -10.90 1.88 -34.29
N ALA A 37 -10.60 0.94 -33.40
CA ALA A 37 -11.19 -0.40 -33.38
C ALA A 37 -11.68 -0.68 -31.97
N TYR A 38 -12.85 -1.30 -31.84
CA TYR A 38 -13.39 -1.73 -30.53
C TYR A 38 -13.63 -0.59 -29.53
N GLY A 39 -13.88 0.63 -30.04
CA GLY A 39 -14.00 1.83 -29.19
C GLY A 39 -12.67 2.33 -28.61
N VAL A 40 -11.55 1.69 -28.95
CA VAL A 40 -10.20 2.06 -28.51
C VAL A 40 -9.46 2.74 -29.67
N GLY A 41 -8.89 3.91 -29.39
CA GLY A 41 -8.04 4.63 -30.32
C GLY A 41 -6.57 4.29 -30.12
N ASN A 42 -5.86 3.96 -31.19
CA ASN A 42 -4.41 3.81 -31.17
C ASN A 42 -3.75 4.60 -32.31
N GLY A 43 -2.50 4.98 -32.08
CA GLY A 43 -1.65 5.71 -33.03
C GLY A 43 -0.40 4.93 -33.36
N GLY A 44 0.03 4.98 -34.62
CA GLY A 44 1.23 4.31 -35.11
C GLY A 44 2.18 5.26 -35.82
N ILE A 45 3.48 4.99 -35.70
CA ILE A 45 4.53 5.61 -36.51
C ILE A 45 5.42 4.51 -37.08
N GLY A 46 5.83 4.65 -38.34
CA GLY A 46 6.69 3.68 -38.98
C GLY A 46 7.60 4.29 -40.03
N ILE A 47 8.63 3.53 -40.41
CA ILE A 47 9.56 3.87 -41.48
C ILE A 47 9.76 2.65 -42.38
N PHE A 48 9.40 2.81 -43.65
CA PHE A 48 9.61 1.81 -44.69
C PHE A 48 10.76 2.27 -45.59
N MET A 49 11.81 1.45 -45.69
CA MET A 49 13.03 1.74 -46.45
C MET A 49 13.17 0.76 -47.62
N PRO A 50 12.85 1.18 -48.86
CA PRO A 50 12.99 0.34 -50.04
C PRO A 50 14.36 0.47 -50.70
N PHE A 51 14.88 -0.64 -51.20
CA PHE A 51 16.12 -0.75 -51.95
C PHE A 51 15.82 -1.42 -53.29
N LEU A 52 15.88 -0.65 -54.39
CA LEU A 52 15.64 -1.18 -55.73
C LEU A 52 16.93 -1.79 -56.29
N LEU A 53 16.78 -2.95 -56.93
CA LEU A 53 17.83 -3.62 -57.69
C LEU A 53 17.69 -3.28 -59.18
N ASP A 54 18.80 -3.35 -59.90
CA ASP A 54 18.86 -3.01 -61.34
C ASP A 54 17.90 -3.84 -62.21
N ASN A 55 17.53 -5.03 -61.76
CA ASN A 55 16.59 -5.93 -62.45
C ASN A 55 15.11 -5.61 -62.15
N GLY A 56 14.81 -4.52 -61.41
CA GLY A 56 13.45 -4.11 -61.07
C GLY A 56 12.86 -4.79 -59.83
N ASN A 57 13.60 -5.69 -59.18
CA ASN A 57 13.23 -6.27 -57.89
C ASN A 57 13.58 -5.31 -56.75
N GLY A 58 13.03 -5.55 -55.56
CA GLY A 58 13.31 -4.72 -54.39
C GLY A 58 13.47 -5.54 -53.12
N ALA A 59 14.42 -5.13 -52.29
CA ALA A 59 14.46 -5.49 -50.88
C ALA A 59 13.90 -4.32 -50.06
N PHE A 60 13.38 -4.59 -48.87
CA PHE A 60 12.98 -3.53 -47.96
C PHE A 60 13.31 -3.87 -46.51
N PHE A 61 13.47 -2.82 -45.73
CA PHE A 61 13.41 -2.86 -44.28
C PHE A 61 12.20 -2.06 -43.83
N ASP A 62 11.51 -2.54 -42.81
CA ASP A 62 10.36 -1.88 -42.20
C ASP A 62 10.49 -1.87 -40.69
N ALA A 63 10.20 -0.73 -40.06
CA ALA A 63 10.13 -0.63 -38.62
C ALA A 63 8.97 0.25 -38.20
N SER A 64 8.19 -0.19 -37.23
CA SER A 64 7.04 0.57 -36.73
C SER A 64 6.86 0.40 -35.22
N GLY A 65 6.18 1.37 -34.62
CA GLY A 65 5.75 1.32 -33.23
C GLY A 65 4.33 1.84 -33.08
N ARG A 66 3.59 1.28 -32.13
CA ARG A 66 2.23 1.69 -31.80
C ARG A 66 2.09 2.14 -30.36
N PHE A 67 1.21 3.11 -30.18
CA PHE A 67 0.93 3.78 -28.94
C PHE A 67 -0.56 3.69 -28.64
N VAL A 68 -0.87 3.26 -27.42
CA VAL A 68 -2.22 3.25 -26.85
C VAL A 68 -2.17 4.11 -25.59
N GLU A 69 -3.08 5.07 -25.48
CA GLU A 69 -3.13 6.02 -24.35
C GLU A 69 -1.79 6.72 -24.05
N GLY A 70 -1.04 7.05 -25.11
CA GLY A 70 0.25 7.75 -25.00
C GLY A 70 1.44 6.86 -24.59
N SER A 71 1.24 5.56 -24.38
CA SER A 71 2.31 4.61 -24.03
C SER A 71 2.65 3.70 -25.21
N ALA A 72 3.94 3.48 -25.48
CA ALA A 72 4.40 2.55 -26.50
C ALA A 72 4.05 1.10 -26.11
N ARG A 73 3.13 0.47 -26.87
CA ARG A 73 2.64 -0.89 -26.59
C ARG A 73 3.25 -1.93 -27.52
N GLN A 74 3.55 -1.59 -28.77
CA GLN A 74 4.06 -2.53 -29.75
C GLN A 74 5.22 -1.92 -30.54
N ALA A 75 6.15 -2.78 -30.96
CA ALA A 75 7.17 -2.46 -31.93
C ALA A 75 7.38 -3.65 -32.87
N SER A 76 7.57 -3.37 -34.16
CA SER A 76 7.77 -4.37 -35.19
C SER A 76 8.97 -3.99 -36.05
N PHE A 77 9.84 -4.96 -36.30
CA PHE A 77 11.02 -4.80 -37.16
C PHE A 77 11.03 -5.92 -38.19
N GLY A 78 11.02 -5.58 -39.47
CA GLY A 78 10.92 -6.54 -40.54
C GLY A 78 11.80 -6.23 -41.73
N MET A 79 11.98 -7.27 -42.54
CA MET A 79 12.63 -7.16 -43.83
C MET A 79 11.96 -8.10 -44.81
N GLY A 80 12.03 -7.77 -46.10
CA GLY A 80 11.46 -8.59 -47.13
C GLY A 80 12.04 -8.33 -48.50
N TYR A 81 11.60 -9.16 -49.44
CA TYR A 81 12.02 -9.14 -50.83
C TYR A 81 10.80 -9.24 -51.74
N ARG A 82 10.81 -8.48 -52.83
CA ARG A 82 9.74 -8.39 -53.83
C ARG A 82 10.32 -8.56 -55.23
N HIS A 83 9.81 -9.54 -55.97
CA HIS A 83 10.21 -9.88 -57.33
C HIS A 83 9.11 -9.53 -58.33
N ARG A 84 9.43 -8.72 -59.34
CA ARG A 84 8.50 -8.44 -60.44
C ARG A 84 8.50 -9.60 -61.44
N VAL A 85 7.33 -10.08 -61.81
CA VAL A 85 7.13 -11.12 -62.83
C VAL A 85 6.27 -10.59 -63.99
N GLU A 86 6.19 -11.36 -65.08
CA GLU A 86 5.40 -10.99 -66.25
C GLU A 86 3.91 -10.75 -65.91
N GLY A 87 3.25 -9.90 -66.69
CA GLY A 87 1.84 -9.53 -66.46
C GLY A 87 1.61 -8.51 -65.34
N GLY A 88 2.68 -7.88 -64.82
CA GLY A 88 2.58 -6.79 -63.83
C GLY A 88 2.37 -7.28 -62.39
N TRP A 89 2.64 -8.56 -62.13
CA TRP A 89 2.60 -9.15 -60.79
C TRP A 89 3.90 -8.92 -60.04
N LEU A 90 3.78 -8.88 -58.72
CA LEU A 90 4.89 -8.81 -57.79
C LEU A 90 4.70 -9.90 -56.72
N LEU A 91 5.68 -10.78 -56.61
CA LEU A 91 5.71 -11.85 -55.61
C LEU A 91 6.69 -11.47 -54.51
N GLY A 92 6.28 -11.58 -53.25
CA GLY A 92 7.11 -11.18 -52.13
C GLY A 92 7.09 -12.17 -50.98
N GLY A 93 8.14 -12.10 -50.17
CA GLY A 93 8.26 -12.80 -48.91
C GLY A 93 8.94 -11.92 -47.88
N TYR A 94 8.52 -12.02 -46.62
CA TYR A 94 9.02 -11.18 -45.54
C TYR A 94 9.01 -11.90 -44.19
N GLY A 95 9.81 -11.37 -43.26
CA GLY A 95 9.86 -11.79 -41.87
C GLY A 95 9.92 -10.59 -40.93
N TYR A 96 9.30 -10.72 -39.76
CA TYR A 96 9.25 -9.70 -38.71
C TYR A 96 9.61 -10.28 -37.35
N LEU A 97 10.23 -9.44 -36.51
CA LEU A 97 10.28 -9.57 -35.07
C LEU A 97 9.33 -8.53 -34.47
N ASP A 98 8.37 -9.01 -33.71
CA ASP A 98 7.38 -8.18 -33.02
C ASP A 98 7.61 -8.24 -31.51
N VAL A 99 7.40 -7.10 -30.86
CA VAL A 99 7.48 -6.92 -29.42
C VAL A 99 6.17 -6.30 -28.96
N PHE A 100 5.55 -6.86 -27.92
CA PHE A 100 4.29 -6.38 -27.34
C PHE A 100 4.38 -6.29 -25.83
N ASN A 101 3.94 -5.18 -25.25
CA ASN A 101 3.75 -5.00 -23.82
C ASN A 101 2.27 -5.04 -23.47
N SER A 102 1.87 -6.07 -22.73
CA SER A 102 0.48 -6.31 -22.31
C SER A 102 0.05 -5.37 -21.18
N GLU A 103 -1.25 -5.32 -20.92
CA GLU A 103 -1.84 -4.58 -19.80
C GLU A 103 -1.50 -5.19 -18.43
N HIS A 104 -1.11 -6.47 -18.40
CA HIS A 104 -0.66 -7.15 -17.19
C HIS A 104 0.83 -6.92 -16.88
N GLY A 105 1.50 -6.03 -17.62
CA GLY A 105 2.91 -5.67 -17.41
C GLY A 105 3.91 -6.67 -17.98
N ASN A 106 3.46 -7.59 -18.85
CA ASN A 106 4.31 -8.59 -19.48
C ASN A 106 4.78 -8.14 -20.87
N SER A 107 5.97 -8.61 -21.27
CA SER A 107 6.48 -8.42 -22.62
C SER A 107 6.52 -9.74 -23.39
N PHE A 108 5.93 -9.74 -24.57
CA PHE A 108 5.92 -10.85 -25.51
C PHE A 108 6.73 -10.52 -26.75
N ASN A 109 7.36 -11.54 -27.33
CA ASN A 109 8.03 -11.43 -28.62
C ASN A 109 7.43 -12.45 -29.58
N GLN A 110 7.40 -12.14 -30.87
CA GLN A 110 6.85 -13.03 -31.89
C GLN A 110 7.69 -12.94 -33.17
N LEU A 111 7.90 -14.08 -33.82
CA LEU A 111 8.37 -14.11 -35.20
C LEU A 111 7.17 -14.24 -36.13
N SER A 112 7.12 -13.38 -37.13
CA SER A 112 6.07 -13.42 -38.14
C SER A 112 6.69 -13.64 -39.51
N PHE A 113 6.06 -14.47 -40.33
CA PHE A 113 6.49 -14.74 -41.70
C PHE A 113 5.31 -14.59 -42.63
N GLY A 114 5.53 -14.05 -43.82
CA GLY A 114 4.45 -13.94 -44.80
C GLY A 114 4.92 -13.93 -46.23
N VAL A 115 3.96 -14.19 -47.11
CA VAL A 115 4.12 -14.18 -48.56
C VAL A 115 3.00 -13.34 -49.17
N GLU A 116 3.32 -12.64 -50.25
CA GLU A 116 2.39 -11.75 -50.94
C GLU A 116 2.47 -11.96 -52.46
N ALA A 117 1.33 -11.86 -53.12
CA ALA A 117 1.20 -11.80 -54.57
C ALA A 117 0.36 -10.57 -54.90
N LEU A 118 0.99 -9.52 -55.45
CA LEU A 118 0.39 -8.22 -55.70
C LEU A 118 0.29 -7.98 -57.20
N GLY A 119 -0.93 -7.97 -57.74
CA GLY A 119 -1.20 -7.77 -59.16
C GLY A 119 -1.87 -6.43 -59.48
N PRO A 120 -2.19 -6.18 -60.76
CA PRO A 120 -2.85 -4.94 -61.18
C PRO A 120 -4.30 -4.82 -60.69
N VAL A 121 -4.98 -5.96 -60.50
CA VAL A 121 -6.40 -6.04 -60.11
C VAL A 121 -6.59 -6.83 -58.82
N TYR A 122 -5.91 -7.96 -58.71
CA TYR A 122 -6.00 -8.85 -57.55
C TYR A 122 -4.74 -8.80 -56.71
N GLU A 123 -4.89 -8.96 -55.42
CA GLU A 123 -3.78 -9.25 -54.52
C GLU A 123 -4.16 -10.35 -53.53
N ALA A 124 -3.17 -11.10 -53.08
CA ALA A 124 -3.35 -12.13 -52.06
C ALA A 124 -2.14 -12.14 -51.13
N ARG A 125 -2.36 -12.47 -49.87
CA ARG A 125 -1.29 -12.67 -48.90
C ARG A 125 -1.66 -13.72 -47.87
N ALA A 126 -0.62 -14.32 -47.29
CA ALA A 126 -0.74 -15.25 -46.19
C ALA A 126 0.37 -14.97 -45.18
N ASN A 127 0.02 -15.05 -43.90
CA ASN A 127 0.90 -14.76 -42.77
C ASN A 127 0.84 -15.89 -41.74
N ALA A 128 1.95 -16.12 -41.05
CA ALA A 128 2.06 -17.01 -39.89
C ALA A 128 2.76 -16.28 -38.74
N TYR A 129 2.31 -16.56 -37.51
CA TYR A 129 2.66 -15.87 -36.27
C TYR A 129 3.13 -16.88 -35.24
N LEU A 130 4.38 -16.77 -34.81
CA LEU A 130 5.05 -17.73 -33.93
C LEU A 130 5.57 -17.00 -32.68
N PRO A 131 4.79 -16.97 -31.59
CA PRO A 131 5.26 -16.39 -30.34
C PRO A 131 6.51 -17.08 -29.81
N LEU A 132 7.34 -16.30 -29.12
CA LEU A 132 8.59 -16.74 -28.51
C LEU A 132 8.48 -16.69 -26.99
N GLY A 133 8.80 -17.82 -26.36
CA GLY A 133 8.89 -17.95 -24.90
C GLY A 133 7.68 -18.64 -24.28
N ASP A 134 7.78 -18.81 -22.97
CA ASP A 134 6.77 -19.46 -22.15
C ASP A 134 5.77 -18.46 -21.57
N ASP A 135 4.76 -19.01 -20.91
CA ASP A 135 3.73 -18.28 -20.16
C ASP A 135 4.38 -17.31 -19.18
N LYS A 136 3.71 -16.18 -19.02
CA LYS A 136 4.05 -15.13 -18.09
C LYS A 136 3.04 -15.11 -16.96
N VAL A 137 3.45 -14.56 -15.84
CA VAL A 137 2.58 -14.37 -14.69
C VAL A 137 1.68 -13.15 -14.92
N ALA A 138 0.38 -13.29 -14.72
CA ALA A 138 -0.57 -12.19 -14.63
C ALA A 138 -0.99 -12.01 -13.17
N ALA A 139 -0.20 -11.26 -12.40
CA ALA A 139 -0.38 -11.15 -10.94
C ALA A 139 -1.80 -10.71 -10.55
N SER A 140 -2.41 -9.80 -11.31
CA SER A 140 -3.78 -9.29 -11.09
C SER A 140 -4.89 -10.34 -11.17
N LEU A 141 -4.63 -11.49 -11.79
CA LEU A 141 -5.59 -12.60 -11.93
C LEU A 141 -5.32 -13.73 -10.94
N SER A 142 -4.32 -13.59 -10.07
CA SER A 142 -3.95 -14.61 -9.09
C SER A 142 -4.92 -14.62 -7.91
N HIS A 143 -5.22 -15.80 -7.39
CA HIS A 143 -6.14 -15.95 -6.27
C HIS A 143 -5.78 -17.15 -5.39
N ALA A 144 -6.32 -17.16 -4.18
CA ALA A 144 -6.20 -18.27 -3.25
C ALA A 144 -7.58 -18.86 -2.96
N PHE A 145 -7.64 -20.19 -2.81
CA PHE A 145 -8.89 -20.91 -2.55
C PHE A 145 -8.64 -22.11 -1.63
N VAL A 146 -9.70 -22.53 -0.93
CA VAL A 146 -9.64 -23.70 -0.05
C VAL A 146 -9.98 -24.94 -0.85
N SER A 147 -9.13 -25.97 -0.75
CA SER A 147 -9.39 -27.30 -1.32
C SER A 147 -9.18 -28.35 -0.21
N GLY A 148 -10.28 -28.93 0.26
CA GLY A 148 -10.26 -29.79 1.44
C GLY A 148 -9.80 -29.03 2.69
N SER A 149 -8.71 -29.48 3.32
CA SER A 149 -8.10 -28.83 4.49
C SER A 149 -6.86 -28.00 4.15
N GLU A 150 -6.65 -27.65 2.88
CA GLU A 150 -5.48 -26.91 2.41
C GLU A 150 -5.91 -25.59 1.77
N LEU A 151 -5.11 -24.54 1.98
CA LEU A 151 -5.21 -23.34 1.18
C LEU A 151 -4.27 -23.47 -0.02
N LYS A 152 -4.84 -23.42 -1.23
CA LYS A 152 -4.10 -23.41 -2.48
C LYS A 152 -4.01 -22.00 -3.03
N PHE A 153 -2.96 -21.76 -3.78
CA PHE A 153 -2.73 -20.54 -4.52
C PHE A 153 -2.66 -20.87 -6.01
N GLN A 154 -3.31 -20.07 -6.83
CA GLN A 154 -3.25 -20.19 -8.28
C GLN A 154 -2.78 -18.86 -8.85
N ALA A 155 -1.57 -18.87 -9.42
CA ALA A 155 -1.03 -17.73 -10.11
C ALA A 155 -1.86 -17.48 -11.37
N GLY A 156 -2.19 -16.22 -11.63
CA GLY A 156 -2.69 -15.83 -12.94
C GLY A 156 -1.61 -16.04 -13.98
N ARG A 157 -2.00 -16.44 -15.19
CA ARG A 157 -1.09 -16.62 -16.31
C ARG A 157 -1.53 -15.77 -17.49
N GLU A 158 -0.56 -15.42 -18.32
CA GLU A 158 -0.76 -14.79 -19.63
C GLU A 158 0.19 -15.43 -20.63
N PHE A 159 -0.29 -15.74 -21.83
CA PHE A 159 0.53 -16.32 -22.89
C PHE A 159 0.16 -15.76 -24.26
N ALA A 160 1.12 -15.79 -25.17
CA ALA A 160 0.92 -15.40 -26.57
C ALA A 160 0.55 -16.64 -27.42
N ARG A 161 -0.31 -16.43 -28.41
CA ARG A 161 -0.94 -17.49 -29.20
C ARG A 161 -0.35 -17.59 -30.60
N THR A 162 -0.15 -18.81 -31.06
CA THR A 162 0.28 -19.09 -32.44
C THR A 162 -0.88 -18.79 -33.37
N GLY A 163 -0.61 -18.21 -34.54
CA GLY A 163 -1.69 -17.90 -35.47
C GLY A 163 -1.26 -17.83 -36.93
N ALA A 164 -2.25 -17.65 -37.78
CA ALA A 164 -2.07 -17.41 -39.21
C ALA A 164 -3.25 -16.63 -39.78
N ASP A 165 -3.02 -15.91 -40.87
CA ASP A 165 -4.10 -15.31 -41.64
C ASP A 165 -3.85 -15.38 -43.15
N THR A 166 -4.94 -15.21 -43.89
CA THR A 166 -4.95 -15.11 -45.34
C THR A 166 -5.94 -14.02 -45.74
N GLU A 167 -5.56 -13.17 -46.69
CA GLU A 167 -6.42 -12.11 -47.22
C GLU A 167 -6.27 -12.04 -48.74
N VAL A 168 -7.40 -11.90 -49.43
CA VAL A 168 -7.49 -11.63 -50.87
C VAL A 168 -8.11 -10.26 -51.07
N GLY A 169 -7.54 -9.46 -51.97
CA GLY A 169 -7.97 -8.13 -52.32
C GLY A 169 -8.32 -7.97 -53.79
N LEU A 170 -9.27 -7.08 -54.05
CA LEU A 170 -9.71 -6.66 -55.38
C LEU A 170 -9.67 -5.13 -55.46
N ARG A 171 -8.95 -4.60 -56.47
CA ARG A 171 -9.01 -3.19 -56.86
C ARG A 171 -10.28 -2.94 -57.68
N LEU A 172 -11.11 -1.99 -57.25
CA LEU A 172 -12.37 -1.65 -57.90
C LEU A 172 -12.19 -0.52 -58.92
N PRO A 173 -12.76 -0.64 -60.14
CA PRO A 173 -12.71 0.41 -61.17
C PRO A 173 -13.77 1.50 -60.93
N VAL A 174 -13.79 2.10 -59.74
CA VAL A 174 -14.81 3.08 -59.33
C VAL A 174 -14.39 4.53 -59.53
N PHE A 175 -13.09 4.78 -59.69
CA PHE A 175 -12.56 6.12 -59.95
C PHE A 175 -12.13 6.28 -61.42
N PRO A 176 -12.36 7.45 -62.04
CA PRO A 176 -11.84 7.75 -63.37
C PRO A 176 -10.31 7.60 -63.42
N GLU A 177 -9.76 7.18 -64.56
CA GLU A 177 -8.30 7.03 -64.72
C GLU A 177 -7.51 8.33 -64.44
N SER A 178 -8.14 9.48 -64.70
CA SER A 178 -7.59 10.82 -64.42
C SER A 178 -7.53 11.16 -62.93
N MET A 179 -8.22 10.41 -62.07
CA MET A 179 -8.19 10.60 -60.63
C MET A 179 -7.02 9.83 -60.00
N ASN A 180 -6.27 10.54 -59.18
CA ASN A 180 -5.15 10.04 -58.40
C ASN A 180 -5.61 9.29 -57.13
N ALA A 181 -6.58 8.39 -57.31
CA ALA A 181 -7.19 7.60 -56.25
C ALA A 181 -7.37 6.13 -56.67
N GLU A 182 -7.45 5.25 -55.68
CA GLU A 182 -7.77 3.83 -55.82
C GLU A 182 -8.68 3.36 -54.68
N MET A 183 -9.62 2.45 -54.99
CA MET A 183 -10.42 1.75 -53.99
C MET A 183 -10.12 0.27 -54.06
N LYS A 184 -9.89 -0.35 -52.91
CA LYS A 184 -9.70 -1.78 -52.76
C LYS A 184 -10.71 -2.35 -51.76
N VAL A 185 -11.15 -3.57 -52.02
CA VAL A 185 -11.95 -4.39 -51.09
C VAL A 185 -11.23 -5.69 -50.83
N PHE A 186 -11.35 -6.19 -49.61
CA PHE A 186 -10.59 -7.32 -49.11
C PHE A 186 -11.49 -8.26 -48.33
N GLY A 187 -11.23 -9.55 -48.45
CA GLY A 187 -11.84 -10.61 -47.68
C GLY A 187 -10.77 -11.61 -47.26
N GLY A 188 -10.83 -12.05 -46.01
CA GLY A 188 -9.84 -12.95 -45.45
C GLY A 188 -10.37 -13.77 -44.28
N ALA A 189 -9.53 -14.68 -43.83
CA ALA A 189 -9.76 -15.48 -42.63
C ALA A 189 -8.48 -15.54 -41.81
N TYR A 190 -8.64 -15.69 -40.50
CA TYR A 190 -7.53 -15.85 -39.56
C TYR A 190 -7.83 -16.97 -38.58
N TRP A 191 -6.77 -17.57 -38.06
CA TRP A 191 -6.82 -18.63 -37.07
C TRP A 191 -5.78 -18.38 -35.98
N TYR A 192 -6.13 -18.64 -34.73
CA TYR A 192 -5.22 -18.67 -33.59
C TYR A 192 -5.46 -19.93 -32.75
N ASP A 193 -4.38 -20.51 -32.24
CA ASP A 193 -4.41 -21.79 -31.53
C ASP A 193 -5.17 -21.74 -30.18
N GLY A 194 -5.93 -22.79 -29.89
CA GLY A 194 -6.60 -23.03 -28.61
C GLY A 194 -5.66 -23.61 -27.56
N ALA A 195 -4.46 -23.03 -27.41
CA ALA A 195 -3.49 -23.58 -26.47
C ALA A 195 -4.01 -23.52 -25.03
N ARG A 196 -3.55 -24.45 -24.18
CA ARG A 196 -3.83 -24.49 -22.72
C ARG A 196 -5.32 -24.65 -22.33
N GLY A 197 -6.06 -25.37 -23.16
CA GLY A 197 -7.47 -25.72 -22.89
C GLY A 197 -8.47 -24.71 -23.42
N LEU A 198 -8.01 -23.76 -24.24
CA LEU A 198 -8.87 -22.87 -25.00
C LEU A 198 -9.39 -23.55 -26.27
N ASP A 199 -10.50 -23.04 -26.78
CA ASP A 199 -10.92 -23.35 -28.14
C ASP A 199 -10.07 -22.57 -29.15
N ASP A 200 -9.86 -23.16 -30.33
CA ASP A 200 -9.26 -22.45 -31.45
C ASP A 200 -10.11 -21.23 -31.83
N THR A 201 -9.46 -20.13 -32.17
CA THR A 201 -10.15 -18.93 -32.64
C THR A 201 -10.09 -18.86 -34.15
N LEU A 202 -11.21 -19.13 -34.83
CA LEU A 202 -11.34 -19.00 -36.27
C LEU A 202 -12.20 -17.78 -36.59
N GLY A 203 -11.66 -16.85 -37.37
CA GLY A 203 -12.34 -15.63 -37.73
C GLY A 203 -12.34 -15.32 -39.21
N ILE A 204 -13.29 -14.51 -39.62
CA ILE A 204 -13.38 -13.92 -40.95
C ILE A 204 -13.26 -12.41 -40.85
N LYS A 205 -12.66 -11.79 -41.86
CA LYS A 205 -12.48 -10.34 -41.94
C LYS A 205 -12.79 -9.82 -43.33
N ALA A 206 -13.51 -8.72 -43.40
CA ALA A 206 -13.67 -7.94 -44.61
C ALA A 206 -13.22 -6.50 -44.35
N ARG A 207 -12.53 -5.88 -45.30
CA ARG A 207 -12.16 -4.46 -45.21
C ARG A 207 -12.22 -3.78 -46.56
N THR A 208 -12.43 -2.47 -46.54
CA THR A 208 -12.29 -1.61 -47.71
C THR A 208 -11.30 -0.52 -47.42
N GLU A 209 -10.57 -0.08 -48.44
CA GLU A 209 -9.60 0.99 -48.36
C GLU A 209 -9.76 1.91 -49.57
N VAL A 210 -9.81 3.21 -49.32
CA VAL A 210 -9.75 4.26 -50.34
C VAL A 210 -8.47 5.03 -50.13
N SER A 211 -7.65 5.10 -51.18
CA SER A 211 -6.33 5.68 -51.12
C SER A 211 -6.16 6.80 -52.15
N PHE A 212 -5.59 7.92 -51.72
CA PHE A 212 -5.36 9.12 -52.51
C PHE A 212 -3.85 9.41 -52.58
N SER A 213 -3.33 9.68 -53.77
CA SER A 213 -1.94 10.08 -53.95
C SER A 213 -1.81 11.59 -54.15
N GLY A 214 -0.79 12.20 -53.54
CA GLY A 214 -0.41 13.60 -53.73
C GLY A 214 -1.21 14.58 -52.87
N LEU A 215 -0.99 14.57 -51.55
CA LEU A 215 -1.52 15.60 -50.67
C LEU A 215 -0.94 16.99 -51.00
N PRO A 216 -1.71 18.07 -50.81
CA PRO A 216 -1.24 19.43 -51.06
C PRO A 216 0.08 19.71 -50.31
N GLY A 217 1.11 20.11 -51.05
CA GLY A 217 2.41 20.51 -50.50
C GLY A 217 3.39 19.38 -50.18
N VAL A 218 3.05 18.10 -50.39
CA VAL A 218 3.93 16.96 -50.07
C VAL A 218 4.01 15.98 -51.25
N SER A 219 5.08 16.09 -52.06
CA SER A 219 5.26 15.28 -53.28
C SER A 219 5.42 13.79 -52.97
N GLY A 220 4.61 12.96 -53.63
CA GLY A 220 4.65 11.50 -53.51
C GLY A 220 4.03 10.94 -52.22
N SER A 221 3.30 11.77 -51.48
CA SER A 221 2.53 11.33 -50.31
C SER A 221 1.29 10.50 -50.70
N MET A 222 0.80 9.69 -49.76
CA MET A 222 -0.40 8.89 -49.90
C MET A 222 -1.23 8.96 -48.61
N LEU A 223 -2.54 9.19 -48.74
CA LEU A 223 -3.51 9.08 -47.66
C LEU A 223 -4.45 7.92 -47.94
N ALA A 224 -4.51 6.95 -47.05
CA ALA A 224 -5.45 5.84 -47.09
C ALA A 224 -6.47 5.96 -45.97
N LEU A 225 -7.75 5.74 -46.29
CA LEU A 225 -8.85 5.66 -45.35
C LEU A 225 -9.47 4.27 -45.46
N GLY A 226 -9.60 3.57 -44.34
CA GLY A 226 -10.10 2.20 -44.31
C GLY A 226 -11.26 2.01 -43.35
N ALA A 227 -12.08 1.01 -43.66
CA ALA A 227 -13.11 0.48 -42.77
C ALA A 227 -13.07 -1.04 -42.80
N SER A 228 -13.22 -1.69 -41.65
CA SER A 228 -13.18 -3.15 -41.52
C SER A 228 -14.29 -3.69 -40.62
N ILE A 229 -14.70 -4.92 -40.91
CA ILE A 229 -15.54 -5.74 -40.05
C ILE A 229 -14.89 -7.12 -39.88
N SER A 230 -14.85 -7.63 -38.65
CA SER A 230 -14.41 -8.99 -38.31
C SER A 230 -15.48 -9.73 -37.54
N TYR A 231 -15.43 -11.07 -37.59
CA TYR A 231 -16.18 -11.94 -36.70
C TYR A 231 -15.36 -13.17 -36.34
N ASP A 232 -15.24 -13.46 -35.05
CA ASP A 232 -14.77 -14.74 -34.52
C ASP A 232 -15.55 -15.17 -33.25
N ASN A 233 -15.23 -16.34 -32.71
CA ASN A 233 -15.89 -16.91 -31.53
C ASN A 233 -15.46 -16.29 -30.19
N GLU A 234 -14.40 -15.49 -30.15
CA GLU A 234 -13.83 -14.89 -28.95
C GLU A 234 -14.32 -13.44 -28.80
N ASP A 235 -14.05 -12.62 -29.81
CA ASP A 235 -14.34 -11.18 -29.83
C ASP A 235 -15.69 -10.84 -30.47
N GLN A 236 -16.39 -11.85 -31.03
CA GLN A 236 -17.67 -11.68 -31.73
C GLN A 236 -17.54 -10.72 -32.92
N THR A 237 -18.57 -9.93 -33.24
CA THR A 237 -18.54 -8.97 -34.35
C THR A 237 -17.87 -7.68 -33.95
N GLU A 238 -16.94 -7.24 -34.78
CA GLU A 238 -16.21 -6.03 -34.49
C GLU A 238 -16.03 -5.12 -35.70
N PHE A 239 -15.88 -3.81 -35.43
CA PHE A 239 -15.74 -2.77 -36.44
C PHE A 239 -14.47 -1.94 -36.22
N GLY A 240 -13.83 -1.55 -37.32
CA GLY A 240 -12.62 -0.73 -37.31
C GLY A 240 -12.65 0.36 -38.37
N LEU A 241 -12.05 1.51 -38.05
CA LEU A 241 -11.77 2.61 -38.96
C LEU A 241 -10.28 2.93 -38.91
N THR A 242 -9.66 3.15 -40.07
CA THR A 242 -8.24 3.48 -40.17
C THR A 242 -8.01 4.71 -41.03
N ALA A 243 -7.01 5.50 -40.65
CA ALA A 243 -6.47 6.58 -41.46
C ALA A 243 -4.95 6.47 -41.45
N ARG A 244 -4.33 6.42 -42.63
CA ARG A 244 -2.89 6.22 -42.78
C ARG A 244 -2.30 7.22 -43.75
N LEU A 245 -1.30 7.95 -43.29
CA LEU A 245 -0.52 8.91 -44.07
C LEU A 245 0.88 8.36 -44.31
N ARG A 246 1.29 8.27 -45.57
CA ARG A 246 2.64 7.85 -45.98
C ARG A 246 3.34 8.99 -46.71
N VAL A 247 4.54 9.35 -46.28
CA VAL A 247 5.30 10.50 -46.78
C VAL A 247 6.74 10.08 -47.10
N PRO A 248 7.15 10.09 -48.37
CA PRO A 248 8.56 9.91 -48.75
C PRO A 248 9.40 11.09 -48.27
N LEU A 249 10.35 10.84 -47.36
CA LEU A 249 11.26 11.85 -46.83
C LEU A 249 12.20 12.34 -47.95
N GLY A 250 12.42 13.65 -48.06
CA GLY A 250 13.19 14.23 -49.16
C GLY A 250 12.44 14.35 -50.50
N GLY A 251 11.15 13.98 -50.52
CA GLY A 251 10.28 14.07 -51.69
C GLY A 251 10.48 12.90 -52.67
N SER A 252 9.44 12.57 -53.44
CA SER A 252 9.50 11.50 -54.44
C SER A 252 9.11 12.00 -55.82
N SER A 253 9.77 11.48 -56.84
CA SER A 253 9.37 11.58 -58.25
C SER A 253 8.15 10.72 -58.57
N ARG A 254 7.78 9.77 -57.70
CA ARG A 254 6.56 8.95 -57.81
C ARG A 254 5.35 9.81 -57.45
N THR A 255 4.65 10.30 -58.45
CA THR A 255 3.44 11.12 -58.29
C THR A 255 2.28 10.50 -59.06
N GLY A 256 1.05 10.86 -58.69
CA GLY A 256 -0.17 10.28 -59.26
C GLY A 256 -0.18 8.75 -59.15
N LYS A 257 -0.52 8.06 -60.24
CA LYS A 257 -0.63 6.59 -60.25
C LYS A 257 0.67 5.85 -59.87
N ALA A 258 1.84 6.44 -60.10
CA ALA A 258 3.12 5.82 -59.71
C ALA A 258 3.32 5.74 -58.18
N ALA A 259 2.55 6.48 -57.39
CA ALA A 259 2.56 6.38 -55.93
C ALA A 259 1.90 5.09 -55.41
N PHE A 260 1.07 4.43 -56.24
CA PHE A 260 0.41 3.15 -55.91
C PHE A 260 1.18 1.92 -56.36
N ASP A 261 2.47 2.08 -56.74
CA ASP A 261 3.30 0.96 -57.14
C ASP A 261 3.40 -0.07 -55.99
N PRO A 262 2.97 -1.33 -56.21
CA PRO A 262 2.99 -2.38 -55.18
C PRO A 262 4.37 -2.63 -54.57
N MET A 263 5.46 -2.28 -55.27
CA MET A 263 6.83 -2.38 -54.76
C MET A 263 7.01 -1.60 -53.44
N PHE A 264 6.26 -0.52 -53.25
CA PHE A 264 6.35 0.35 -52.08
C PHE A 264 5.11 0.29 -51.19
N GLN A 265 4.18 -0.62 -51.47
CA GLN A 265 3.02 -0.84 -50.61
C GLN A 265 3.48 -1.31 -49.22
N ARG A 266 2.78 -0.88 -48.17
CA ARG A 266 2.99 -1.40 -46.81
C ARG A 266 2.79 -2.92 -46.81
N VAL A 267 3.54 -3.64 -45.96
CA VAL A 267 3.24 -5.04 -45.69
C VAL A 267 1.96 -5.12 -44.85
N GLU A 268 0.99 -5.91 -45.28
CA GLU A 268 -0.27 -6.08 -44.55
C GLU A 268 -0.28 -7.42 -43.79
N ARG A 269 -0.39 -7.32 -42.48
CA ARG A 269 -0.32 -8.42 -41.50
C ARG A 269 -0.98 -7.99 -40.18
N ALA A 270 -1.27 -8.94 -39.30
CA ALA A 270 -1.67 -8.67 -37.92
C ALA A 270 -0.43 -8.29 -37.09
N ASP A 271 -0.19 -7.00 -36.98
CA ASP A 271 0.94 -6.37 -36.28
C ASP A 271 0.73 -6.20 -34.77
N PHE A 272 -0.12 -7.04 -34.18
CA PHE A 272 -0.23 -7.25 -32.75
C PHE A 272 0.07 -8.71 -32.41
N ILE A 273 0.56 -8.95 -31.20
CA ILE A 273 0.68 -10.29 -30.64
C ILE A 273 -0.64 -10.59 -29.94
N ARG A 274 -1.36 -11.63 -30.36
CA ARG A 274 -2.59 -12.04 -29.66
C ARG A 274 -2.20 -12.75 -28.38
N THR A 275 -2.55 -12.17 -27.24
CA THR A 275 -2.34 -12.76 -25.91
C THR A 275 -3.66 -13.16 -25.30
N TYR A 276 -3.61 -14.10 -24.37
CA TYR A 276 -4.73 -14.49 -23.53
C TYR A 276 -4.26 -14.59 -22.08
N ALA A 277 -5.08 -14.09 -21.15
CA ALA A 277 -4.79 -14.12 -19.72
C ALA A 277 -5.96 -14.74 -18.95
N ASP A 278 -5.65 -15.62 -18.00
CA ASP A 278 -6.64 -16.28 -17.15
C ASP A 278 -6.10 -16.51 -15.73
N SER A 279 -6.98 -17.03 -14.87
CA SER A 279 -6.65 -17.43 -13.50
C SER A 279 -6.25 -18.91 -13.38
N ASP A 280 -6.00 -19.61 -14.50
CA ASP A 280 -5.81 -21.06 -14.57
C ASP A 280 -4.33 -21.47 -14.61
N GLY A 281 -3.46 -20.67 -14.00
CA GLY A 281 -2.05 -21.02 -13.85
C GLY A 281 -1.83 -22.23 -12.92
N VAL A 282 -0.57 -22.48 -12.60
CA VAL A 282 -0.18 -23.65 -11.79
C VAL A 282 -0.68 -23.49 -10.37
N ASN A 283 -1.40 -24.52 -9.89
CA ASN A 283 -1.77 -24.64 -8.48
C ASN A 283 -0.53 -24.93 -7.63
N GLU A 284 -0.36 -24.14 -6.58
CA GLU A 284 0.74 -24.28 -5.63
C GLU A 284 0.28 -24.11 -4.18
N ALA A 285 1.18 -24.40 -3.25
CA ALA A 285 0.94 -24.13 -1.84
C ALA A 285 0.93 -22.62 -1.56
N ALA A 286 0.10 -22.21 -0.61
CA ALA A 286 0.08 -20.85 -0.10
C ALA A 286 0.95 -20.71 1.15
N GLU A 287 1.59 -19.55 1.30
CA GLU A 287 2.29 -19.09 2.50
C GLU A 287 1.57 -17.86 3.07
N PHE A 288 1.62 -17.67 4.38
CA PHE A 288 1.25 -16.39 4.97
C PHE A 288 2.28 -15.33 4.56
N VAL A 289 1.81 -14.16 4.11
CA VAL A 289 2.71 -13.02 3.87
C VAL A 289 3.32 -12.57 5.19
N HIS A 290 2.51 -12.47 6.23
CA HIS A 290 2.97 -12.22 7.60
C HIS A 290 3.69 -13.45 8.16
N GLY A 291 4.91 -13.28 8.68
CA GLY A 291 5.72 -14.37 9.24
C GLY A 291 6.37 -15.32 8.20
N GLY A 292 5.93 -15.30 6.94
CA GLY A 292 6.53 -16.06 5.83
C GLY A 292 6.41 -17.58 5.95
N GLN A 293 5.52 -18.06 6.81
CA GLN A 293 5.38 -19.49 7.09
C GLN A 293 4.44 -20.15 6.08
N ALA A 294 4.69 -21.43 5.79
CA ALA A 294 3.74 -22.26 5.06
C ALA A 294 2.43 -22.38 5.83
N ILE A 295 1.30 -22.28 5.13
CA ILE A 295 -0.01 -22.43 5.73
C ILE A 295 -0.23 -23.91 6.04
N GLY A 296 -0.56 -24.19 7.31
CA GLY A 296 -0.94 -25.51 7.79
C GLY A 296 -2.36 -25.88 7.35
N LYS A 297 -3.09 -26.56 8.23
CA LYS A 297 -4.47 -26.95 7.92
C LYS A 297 -5.40 -25.74 7.94
N VAL A 298 -6.35 -25.73 7.00
CA VAL A 298 -7.52 -24.86 7.06
C VAL A 298 -8.58 -25.54 7.92
N VAL A 299 -9.06 -24.84 8.95
CA VAL A 299 -10.14 -25.32 9.84
C VAL A 299 -11.22 -24.25 9.95
N SER A 300 -12.49 -24.64 9.83
CA SER A 300 -13.62 -23.73 10.05
C SER A 300 -14.21 -23.94 11.44
N ILE A 301 -14.47 -22.84 12.15
CA ILE A 301 -15.13 -22.85 13.45
C ILE A 301 -16.41 -22.02 13.42
N SER A 302 -17.44 -22.52 14.09
CA SER A 302 -18.74 -21.86 14.26
C SER A 302 -19.42 -22.40 15.52
N GLN A 303 -20.62 -21.91 15.85
CA GLN A 303 -21.42 -22.49 16.93
C GLN A 303 -21.70 -23.99 16.73
N ALA A 304 -21.76 -24.46 15.48
CA ALA A 304 -21.99 -25.88 15.17
C ALA A 304 -20.77 -26.76 15.45
N THR A 305 -19.57 -26.19 15.56
CA THR A 305 -18.35 -26.92 15.97
C THR A 305 -18.45 -27.43 17.40
N GLY A 306 -19.28 -26.78 18.24
CA GLY A 306 -19.54 -27.15 19.61
C GLY A 306 -19.22 -26.03 20.58
N ASP A 307 -18.97 -26.39 21.84
CA ASP A 307 -18.54 -25.46 22.87
C ASP A 307 -17.06 -25.07 22.72
N ALA A 308 -16.58 -24.21 23.62
CA ALA A 308 -15.20 -23.78 23.62
C ALA A 308 -14.18 -24.94 23.76
N ALA A 309 -14.54 -26.04 24.43
CA ALA A 309 -13.63 -27.19 24.56
C ALA A 309 -13.50 -27.94 23.23
N ALA A 310 -14.62 -28.16 22.53
CA ALA A 310 -14.64 -28.77 21.21
C ALA A 310 -13.89 -27.91 20.18
N ILE A 311 -14.08 -26.59 20.22
CA ILE A 311 -13.35 -25.65 19.35
C ILE A 311 -11.85 -25.72 19.64
N ASN A 312 -11.43 -25.66 20.90
CA ASN A 312 -10.00 -25.75 21.26
C ASN A 312 -9.38 -27.10 20.83
N ALA A 313 -10.12 -28.20 20.92
CA ALA A 313 -9.66 -29.50 20.41
C ALA A 313 -9.49 -29.50 18.88
N ALA A 314 -10.40 -28.84 18.15
CA ALA A 314 -10.29 -28.67 16.70
C ALA A 314 -9.07 -27.81 16.32
N LEU A 315 -8.83 -26.70 17.03
CA LEU A 315 -7.66 -25.84 16.84
C LEU A 315 -6.35 -26.59 17.13
N SER A 316 -6.31 -27.38 18.21
CA SER A 316 -5.14 -28.21 18.53
C SER A 316 -4.88 -29.27 17.44
N THR A 317 -5.94 -29.90 16.91
CA THR A 317 -5.85 -30.89 15.82
C THR A 317 -5.40 -30.26 14.49
N ALA A 318 -5.70 -28.98 14.27
CA ALA A 318 -5.27 -28.23 13.09
C ALA A 318 -3.74 -28.00 13.11
N GLY A 319 -3.13 -27.91 14.30
CA GLY A 319 -1.69 -27.76 14.48
C GLY A 319 -1.18 -26.33 14.28
N THR A 320 0.14 -26.16 14.26
CA THR A 320 0.78 -24.85 14.06
C THR A 320 0.50 -24.28 12.67
N ASN A 321 0.52 -22.95 12.54
CA ASN A 321 0.33 -22.26 11.26
C ASN A 321 -1.03 -22.55 10.57
N ALA A 322 -2.02 -23.03 11.32
CA ALA A 322 -3.35 -23.28 10.76
C ALA A 322 -4.04 -21.97 10.36
N LEU A 323 -4.80 -22.02 9.25
CA LEU A 323 -5.74 -20.96 8.90
C LEU A 323 -7.11 -21.31 9.50
N VAL A 324 -7.56 -20.49 10.45
CA VAL A 324 -8.82 -20.66 11.17
C VAL A 324 -9.86 -19.73 10.59
N LEU A 325 -10.92 -20.28 10.00
CA LEU A 325 -12.05 -19.52 9.45
C LEU A 325 -13.17 -19.49 10.49
N ALA A 326 -13.28 -18.39 11.22
CA ALA A 326 -14.35 -18.20 12.20
C ALA A 326 -15.59 -17.63 11.50
N ASN A 327 -16.76 -18.23 11.73
CA ASN A 327 -17.99 -17.84 11.05
C ASN A 327 -19.20 -17.79 11.99
N GLY A 328 -20.02 -16.75 11.84
CA GLY A 328 -21.25 -16.55 12.61
C GLY A 328 -21.03 -16.23 14.10
N GLY A 329 -22.09 -16.29 14.88
CA GLY A 329 -22.03 -16.07 16.33
C GLY A 329 -21.54 -17.31 17.07
N ILE A 330 -20.53 -17.17 17.94
CA ILE A 330 -19.94 -18.24 18.74
C ILE A 330 -19.97 -17.85 20.22
N THR A 331 -20.61 -18.66 21.06
CA THR A 331 -20.69 -18.42 22.50
C THR A 331 -19.64 -19.25 23.26
N LEU A 332 -18.84 -18.60 24.09
CA LEU A 332 -17.69 -19.18 24.77
C LEU A 332 -17.85 -19.08 26.29
N GLY A 333 -17.85 -20.23 26.98
CA GLY A 333 -17.84 -20.31 28.46
C GLY A 333 -16.43 -20.26 29.08
N GLN A 334 -15.41 -20.44 28.25
CA GLN A 334 -13.98 -20.37 28.57
C GLN A 334 -13.23 -19.82 27.36
N ALA A 335 -11.95 -19.48 27.55
CA ALA A 335 -11.12 -18.92 26.49
C ALA A 335 -10.94 -19.89 25.31
N LEU A 336 -11.11 -19.36 24.10
CA LEU A 336 -10.62 -19.98 22.88
C LEU A 336 -9.10 -19.79 22.83
N GLN A 337 -8.34 -20.85 22.58
CA GLN A 337 -6.88 -20.81 22.55
C GLN A 337 -6.37 -20.91 21.11
N LEU A 338 -5.90 -19.79 20.57
CA LEU A 338 -5.27 -19.72 19.26
C LEU A 338 -3.81 -20.19 19.37
N GLY A 339 -3.49 -21.29 18.68
CA GLY A 339 -2.18 -21.94 18.75
C GLY A 339 -1.06 -21.18 18.04
N ALA A 340 0.18 -21.65 18.24
CA ALA A 340 1.36 -20.98 17.68
C ALA A 340 1.28 -20.87 16.14
N GLY A 341 1.52 -19.66 15.66
CA GLY A 341 1.45 -19.32 14.24
C GLY A 341 0.05 -19.39 13.62
N GLN A 342 -1.02 -19.70 14.36
CA GLN A 342 -2.35 -19.81 13.77
C GLN A 342 -2.90 -18.43 13.41
N HIS A 343 -3.55 -18.32 12.24
CA HIS A 343 -4.20 -17.09 11.79
C HIS A 343 -5.71 -17.29 11.78
N MET A 344 -6.45 -16.53 12.59
CA MET A 344 -7.90 -16.54 12.63
C MET A 344 -8.48 -15.38 11.83
N VAL A 345 -9.33 -15.71 10.84
CA VAL A 345 -9.99 -14.72 9.98
C VAL A 345 -11.51 -14.89 10.10
N GLY A 346 -12.18 -13.83 10.55
CA GLY A 346 -13.64 -13.79 10.62
C GLY A 346 -14.31 -13.75 9.24
N GLY A 347 -15.56 -14.21 9.16
CA GLY A 347 -16.35 -14.13 7.92
C GLY A 347 -16.43 -12.70 7.37
N GLY A 348 -16.18 -12.55 6.08
CA GLY A 348 -16.02 -11.25 5.41
C GLY A 348 -14.63 -10.62 5.53
N GLY A 349 -13.81 -11.06 6.49
CA GLY A 349 -12.42 -10.68 6.68
C GLY A 349 -11.48 -11.30 5.64
N SER A 350 -10.27 -10.77 5.56
CA SER A 350 -9.24 -11.22 4.61
C SER A 350 -7.87 -11.34 5.25
N ILE A 351 -7.00 -12.12 4.62
CA ILE A 351 -5.59 -12.26 4.97
C ILE A 351 -4.74 -12.27 3.71
N ALA A 352 -3.57 -11.65 3.77
CA ALA A 352 -2.60 -11.67 2.67
C ALA A 352 -1.86 -13.01 2.63
N VAL A 353 -1.88 -13.64 1.47
CA VAL A 353 -1.19 -14.91 1.21
C VAL A 353 -0.34 -14.78 -0.04
N ARG A 354 0.64 -15.66 -0.18
CA ARG A 354 1.57 -15.67 -1.31
C ARG A 354 1.75 -17.07 -1.85
N GLY A 355 1.86 -17.19 -3.17
CA GLY A 355 2.24 -18.44 -3.82
C GLY A 355 3.66 -18.87 -3.45
N ALA A 356 3.84 -20.14 -3.04
CA ALA A 356 5.13 -20.64 -2.55
C ALA A 356 6.25 -20.55 -3.60
N ASN A 357 5.96 -20.84 -4.88
CA ASN A 357 6.93 -20.77 -5.97
C ASN A 357 6.83 -19.44 -6.73
N SER A 358 5.62 -18.99 -7.07
CA SER A 358 5.46 -17.75 -7.86
C SER A 358 5.86 -16.48 -7.11
N ARG A 359 5.79 -16.52 -5.76
CA ARG A 359 6.00 -15.37 -4.86
C ARG A 359 5.05 -14.20 -5.09
N ILE A 360 3.93 -14.41 -5.79
CA ILE A 360 2.89 -13.41 -6.01
C ILE A 360 1.98 -13.34 -4.79
N GLU A 361 1.66 -12.14 -4.34
CA GLU A 361 0.75 -11.91 -3.22
C GLU A 361 -0.68 -11.71 -3.71
N ALA A 362 -1.65 -12.30 -3.00
CA ALA A 362 -3.07 -12.06 -3.18
C ALA A 362 -3.78 -12.08 -1.83
N ALA A 363 -4.94 -11.44 -1.74
CA ALA A 363 -5.78 -11.53 -0.56
C ALA A 363 -6.65 -12.80 -0.63
N PHE A 364 -6.57 -13.66 0.39
CA PHE A 364 -7.59 -14.66 0.64
C PHE A 364 -8.71 -14.06 1.48
N ARG A 365 -9.97 -14.21 1.06
CA ARG A 365 -11.14 -13.72 1.79
C ARG A 365 -11.94 -14.87 2.37
N ASN A 366 -12.23 -14.82 3.67
CA ASN A 366 -13.18 -15.75 4.28
C ASN A 366 -14.60 -15.38 3.81
N GLY A 367 -15.21 -16.23 2.97
CA GLY A 367 -16.54 -16.01 2.42
C GLY A 367 -17.72 -16.34 3.36
N GLY A 368 -17.45 -16.78 4.60
CA GLY A 368 -18.50 -17.12 5.55
C GLY A 368 -19.14 -15.91 6.24
N ASP A 369 -20.16 -16.19 7.09
CA ASP A 369 -20.90 -15.18 7.84
C ASP A 369 -20.01 -14.44 8.84
N ALA A 370 -20.24 -13.13 8.99
CA ALA A 370 -19.50 -12.27 9.92
C ALA A 370 -19.40 -12.88 11.32
N ALA A 371 -18.18 -12.98 11.83
CA ALA A 371 -17.89 -13.72 13.06
C ALA A 371 -18.00 -12.84 14.30
N LYS A 372 -18.77 -13.32 15.28
CA LYS A 372 -18.91 -12.68 16.59
C LYS A 372 -18.65 -13.65 17.72
N LEU A 373 -17.59 -13.42 18.50
CA LEU A 373 -17.26 -14.19 19.69
C LEU A 373 -17.89 -13.54 20.92
N THR A 374 -18.65 -14.33 21.70
CA THR A 374 -19.32 -13.85 22.93
C THR A 374 -18.81 -14.63 24.14
N GLY A 375 -17.98 -13.98 24.96
CA GLY A 375 -17.48 -14.53 26.22
C GLY A 375 -18.51 -14.36 27.35
N THR A 376 -18.98 -15.46 27.91
CA THR A 376 -20.02 -15.46 28.96
C THR A 376 -19.45 -15.49 30.38
N ASN A 377 -18.17 -15.83 30.53
CA ASN A 377 -17.48 -15.89 31.82
C ASN A 377 -16.60 -14.65 32.02
N ALA A 378 -17.00 -13.76 32.91
CA ALA A 378 -16.28 -12.52 33.23
C ALA A 378 -14.90 -12.74 33.87
N ALA A 379 -14.56 -13.97 34.28
CA ALA A 379 -13.25 -14.33 34.84
C ALA A 379 -12.31 -14.99 33.81
N ALA A 380 -12.77 -15.26 32.58
CA ALA A 380 -11.97 -15.87 31.52
C ALA A 380 -11.87 -14.93 30.32
N HIS A 381 -10.70 -14.85 29.69
CA HIS A 381 -10.53 -14.15 28.41
C HIS A 381 -11.38 -14.80 27.31
N VAL A 382 -11.75 -14.05 26.27
CA VAL A 382 -12.50 -14.61 25.14
C VAL A 382 -11.55 -15.37 24.22
N VAL A 383 -10.43 -14.75 23.84
CA VAL A 383 -9.38 -15.38 23.04
C VAL A 383 -8.02 -15.24 23.72
N GLY A 384 -7.30 -16.36 23.86
CA GLY A 384 -5.89 -16.43 24.19
C GLY A 384 -5.06 -16.61 22.92
N MET A 385 -3.96 -15.87 22.78
CA MET A 385 -3.06 -15.93 21.64
C MET A 385 -1.70 -16.54 22.02
N ALA A 386 -1.15 -17.36 21.13
CA ALA A 386 0.23 -17.87 21.22
C ALA A 386 1.17 -17.11 20.27
N SER A 387 2.48 -17.34 20.38
CA SER A 387 3.47 -16.68 19.52
C SER A 387 3.22 -16.90 18.03
N GLY A 388 3.43 -15.86 17.22
CA GLY A 388 3.25 -15.89 15.77
C GLY A 388 1.78 -15.86 15.31
N SER A 389 0.80 -15.80 16.22
CA SER A 389 -0.61 -15.88 15.84
C SER A 389 -1.19 -14.54 15.39
N GLU A 390 -2.20 -14.61 14.53
CA GLU A 390 -2.94 -13.44 14.02
C GLU A 390 -4.44 -13.60 14.25
N ILE A 391 -5.10 -12.49 14.57
CA ILE A 391 -6.56 -12.36 14.53
C ILE A 391 -6.91 -11.23 13.56
N ALA A 392 -7.86 -11.49 12.65
CA ALA A 392 -8.34 -10.51 11.68
C ALA A 392 -9.87 -10.54 11.51
N GLY A 393 -10.52 -9.37 11.54
CA GLY A 393 -11.91 -9.22 11.09
C GLY A 393 -12.96 -9.87 12.01
N LEU A 394 -12.85 -9.68 13.32
CA LEU A 394 -13.76 -10.27 14.31
C LEU A 394 -14.46 -9.22 15.15
N THR A 395 -15.71 -9.50 15.54
CA THR A 395 -16.36 -8.85 16.68
C THR A 395 -16.20 -9.71 17.92
N ILE A 396 -15.81 -9.12 19.04
CA ILE A 396 -15.61 -9.78 20.33
C ILE A 396 -16.39 -9.03 21.40
N THR A 397 -17.18 -9.74 22.20
CA THR A 397 -17.92 -9.13 23.31
C THR A 397 -17.91 -9.97 24.58
N GLY A 398 -17.87 -9.33 25.74
CA GLY A 398 -17.85 -10.00 27.04
C GLY A 398 -16.46 -10.55 27.43
N GLY A 399 -16.44 -11.48 28.39
CA GLY A 399 -15.22 -12.04 28.96
C GLY A 399 -14.43 -11.10 29.88
N LEU A 400 -13.33 -11.58 30.46
CA LEU A 400 -12.39 -10.79 31.26
C LEU A 400 -11.59 -9.83 30.39
N ALA A 401 -10.94 -10.36 29.34
CA ALA A 401 -10.43 -9.52 28.26
C ALA A 401 -10.92 -10.08 26.93
N GLY A 402 -11.13 -9.22 25.94
CA GLY A 402 -11.51 -9.65 24.60
C GLY A 402 -10.41 -10.52 24.00
N ILE A 403 -9.19 -10.02 24.01
CA ILE A 403 -7.99 -10.74 23.56
C ILE A 403 -6.93 -10.67 24.67
N ALA A 404 -6.25 -11.78 24.93
CA ALA A 404 -5.15 -11.84 25.87
C ALA A 404 -3.96 -12.64 25.30
N SER A 405 -2.74 -12.21 25.64
CA SER A 405 -1.50 -12.92 25.32
C SER A 405 -0.50 -12.75 26.45
N SER A 406 0.23 -13.82 26.78
CA SER A 406 1.19 -13.82 27.89
C SER A 406 2.44 -14.63 27.55
N ASP A 407 3.62 -14.04 27.76
CA ASP A 407 4.93 -14.66 27.49
C ASP A 407 5.06 -15.15 26.03
N THR A 408 4.63 -14.29 25.09
CA THR A 408 4.56 -14.60 23.65
C THR A 408 5.35 -13.62 22.79
N SER A 409 5.54 -13.94 21.52
CA SER A 409 6.14 -13.03 20.55
C SER A 409 5.43 -13.00 19.20
N ASN A 410 5.59 -11.87 18.49
CA ASN A 410 5.14 -11.68 17.11
C ASN A 410 3.64 -11.97 16.91
N ILE A 411 2.78 -11.28 17.66
CA ILE A 411 1.33 -11.40 17.50
C ILE A 411 0.77 -10.23 16.69
N SER A 412 -0.33 -10.48 15.96
CA SER A 412 -1.02 -9.47 15.15
C SER A 412 -2.52 -9.49 15.41
N ILE A 413 -3.11 -8.32 15.68
CA ILE A 413 -4.53 -8.13 15.92
C ILE A 413 -5.00 -7.04 14.96
N ARG A 414 -5.90 -7.38 14.04
CA ARG A 414 -6.29 -6.48 12.95
C ARG A 414 -7.80 -6.44 12.74
N ASP A 415 -8.32 -5.24 12.48
CA ASP A 415 -9.73 -5.02 12.10
C ASP A 415 -10.71 -5.70 13.08
N VAL A 416 -10.46 -5.54 14.38
CA VAL A 416 -11.30 -6.13 15.44
C VAL A 416 -12.20 -5.08 16.06
N ASP A 417 -13.41 -5.50 16.42
CA ASP A 417 -14.37 -4.72 17.21
C ASP A 417 -14.52 -5.39 18.58
N ILE A 418 -14.15 -4.72 19.68
CA ILE A 418 -14.15 -5.28 21.03
C ILE A 418 -15.04 -4.43 21.93
N SER A 419 -16.00 -5.07 22.60
CA SER A 419 -16.90 -4.36 23.52
C SER A 419 -17.35 -5.13 24.75
N LYS A 420 -17.77 -4.41 25.79
CA LYS A 420 -18.43 -4.98 26.99
C LYS A 420 -17.60 -6.03 27.74
N THR A 421 -16.28 -5.92 27.70
CA THR A 421 -15.41 -6.79 28.52
C THR A 421 -15.49 -6.35 29.99
N ALA A 422 -15.33 -7.30 30.91
CA ALA A 422 -15.33 -7.05 32.35
C ALA A 422 -14.00 -6.48 32.85
N GLY A 423 -12.92 -6.71 32.10
CA GLY A 423 -11.54 -6.26 32.33
C GLY A 423 -11.07 -5.38 31.17
N ASP A 424 -9.99 -5.78 30.52
CA ASP A 424 -9.36 -5.01 29.44
C ASP A 424 -9.99 -5.34 28.07
N GLY A 425 -9.79 -4.50 27.06
CA GLY A 425 -10.10 -4.87 25.68
C GLY A 425 -9.10 -5.89 25.16
N ILE A 426 -7.84 -5.48 25.11
CA ILE A 426 -6.67 -6.28 24.77
C ILE A 426 -5.70 -6.26 25.94
N ARG A 427 -5.28 -7.44 26.42
CA ARG A 427 -4.28 -7.60 27.49
C ARG A 427 -3.04 -8.30 26.97
N LEU A 428 -1.91 -7.61 27.00
CA LEU A 428 -0.60 -8.13 26.66
C LEU A 428 0.28 -8.15 27.92
N ASP A 429 0.88 -9.29 28.18
CA ASP A 429 1.76 -9.51 29.32
C ASP A 429 3.07 -10.15 28.86
N ASN A 430 4.20 -9.47 29.06
CA ASN A 430 5.53 -9.93 28.63
C ASN A 430 5.57 -10.34 27.15
N VAL A 431 5.10 -9.46 26.25
CA VAL A 431 5.02 -9.74 24.81
C VAL A 431 6.14 -9.04 24.05
N THR A 432 6.81 -9.74 23.14
CA THR A 432 7.81 -9.16 22.23
C THR A 432 7.28 -9.11 20.80
N GLY A 433 7.07 -7.92 20.25
CA GLY A 433 6.51 -7.75 18.91
C GLY A 433 5.00 -7.97 18.90
N ALA A 434 4.23 -6.89 19.05
CA ALA A 434 2.77 -6.93 18.97
C ALA A 434 2.28 -5.82 18.05
N THR A 435 1.44 -6.15 17.06
CA THR A 435 0.79 -5.16 16.20
C THR A 435 -0.71 -5.19 16.42
N ILE A 436 -1.29 -4.03 16.70
CA ILE A 436 -2.73 -3.79 16.79
C ILE A 436 -3.06 -2.74 15.72
N SER A 437 -3.88 -3.08 14.73
CA SER A 437 -4.25 -2.15 13.65
C SER A 437 -5.73 -2.18 13.31
N GLY A 438 -6.35 -1.03 13.07
CA GLY A 438 -7.76 -0.98 12.66
C GLY A 438 -8.74 -1.42 13.76
N ALA A 439 -8.34 -1.36 15.03
CA ALA A 439 -9.17 -1.81 16.14
C ALA A 439 -10.21 -0.75 16.53
N ASN A 440 -11.43 -1.18 16.84
CA ASN A 440 -12.48 -0.39 17.47
C ASN A 440 -12.77 -0.99 18.86
N ILE A 441 -12.42 -0.29 19.93
CA ILE A 441 -12.59 -0.78 21.32
C ILE A 441 -13.51 0.15 22.07
N HIS A 442 -14.69 -0.33 22.46
CA HIS A 442 -15.71 0.56 23.02
C HIS A 442 -16.62 -0.09 24.05
N ASP A 443 -17.30 0.75 24.85
CA ASP A 443 -18.27 0.31 25.85
C ASP A 443 -17.71 -0.75 26.81
N LEU A 444 -16.46 -0.58 27.24
CA LEU A 444 -15.86 -1.45 28.24
C LEU A 444 -16.40 -1.11 29.63
N TYR A 445 -16.11 -1.97 30.61
CA TYR A 445 -16.46 -1.66 31.99
C TYR A 445 -15.80 -0.36 32.48
N ILE A 446 -16.62 0.57 32.99
CA ILE A 446 -16.19 1.84 33.57
C ILE A 446 -16.06 1.70 35.09
N CYS A 447 -14.82 1.69 35.58
CA CYS A 447 -14.57 1.56 37.01
C CYS A 447 -14.64 2.90 37.75
N ASN A 448 -15.69 3.08 38.56
CA ASN A 448 -15.93 4.31 39.31
C ASN A 448 -15.07 4.49 40.58
N SER A 449 -14.53 3.41 41.14
CA SER A 449 -13.76 3.45 42.39
C SER A 449 -12.32 3.92 42.18
N ASN A 450 -11.96 5.09 42.76
CA ASN A 450 -10.58 5.58 42.77
C ASN A 450 -9.63 4.61 43.45
N THR A 451 -10.00 4.12 44.64
CA THR A 451 -9.16 3.17 45.38
C THR A 451 -8.86 1.89 44.60
N ASN A 452 -9.81 1.39 43.80
CA ASN A 452 -9.63 0.12 43.12
C ASN A 452 -8.97 0.25 41.76
N CYS A 453 -9.17 1.37 41.07
CA CYS A 453 -8.90 1.47 39.64
C CYS A 453 -8.05 2.68 39.24
N GLU A 454 -7.68 3.56 40.17
CA GLU A 454 -6.67 4.57 39.90
C GLU A 454 -5.28 3.95 39.88
N PHE A 455 -4.48 4.38 38.90
CA PHE A 455 -3.07 4.06 38.86
C PHE A 455 -2.39 4.67 40.08
N ALA A 456 -1.50 3.90 40.70
CA ALA A 456 -0.68 4.40 41.79
C ALA A 456 0.76 4.01 41.51
N VAL A 457 1.68 4.96 41.67
CA VAL A 457 3.10 4.69 41.44
C VAL A 457 3.66 3.58 42.34
N GLY A 458 3.14 3.44 43.56
CA GLY A 458 3.50 2.32 44.44
C GLY A 458 2.97 0.95 43.99
N ARG A 459 2.20 0.90 42.89
CA ARG A 459 1.68 -0.32 42.26
C ARG A 459 1.80 -0.18 40.72
N PRO A 460 3.02 -0.01 40.18
CA PRO A 460 3.23 0.46 38.82
C PRO A 460 2.82 -0.56 37.74
N ASN A 461 2.64 -1.83 38.12
CA ASN A 461 2.19 -2.89 37.23
C ASN A 461 0.66 -2.93 37.00
N ARG A 462 -0.11 -1.94 37.47
CA ARG A 462 -1.57 -2.05 37.52
C ARG A 462 -2.30 -0.78 37.08
N ALA A 463 -2.86 -0.83 35.87
CA ALA A 463 -3.94 0.03 35.40
C ALA A 463 -5.08 -0.86 34.85
N PRO A 464 -6.12 -1.16 35.65
CA PRO A 464 -7.13 -2.14 35.27
C PRO A 464 -8.19 -1.54 34.33
N HIS A 465 -8.78 -2.37 33.49
CA HIS A 465 -9.89 -2.03 32.58
C HIS A 465 -9.47 -1.06 31.46
N ALA A 466 -8.26 -1.23 30.93
CA ALA A 466 -7.79 -0.46 29.80
C ALA A 466 -8.36 -1.01 28.49
N ALA A 467 -8.54 -0.16 27.48
CA ALA A 467 -8.81 -0.63 26.14
C ALA A 467 -7.66 -1.52 25.65
N ILE A 468 -6.43 -1.06 25.87
CA ILE A 468 -5.20 -1.82 25.64
C ILE A 468 -4.34 -1.74 26.89
N ALA A 469 -4.07 -2.87 27.53
CA ALA A 469 -3.12 -3.00 28.63
C ALA A 469 -1.91 -3.81 28.17
N ALA A 470 -0.72 -3.22 28.16
CA ALA A 470 0.52 -3.84 27.72
C ALA A 470 1.61 -3.73 28.79
N LEU A 471 1.78 -4.78 29.59
CA LEU A 471 2.77 -4.83 30.66
C LEU A 471 3.99 -5.65 30.21
N GLY A 472 5.20 -5.13 30.41
CA GLY A 472 6.45 -5.79 30.00
C GLY A 472 6.55 -6.04 28.49
N THR A 473 5.90 -5.20 27.66
CA THR A 473 5.79 -5.44 26.22
C THR A 473 6.78 -4.59 25.43
N SER A 474 7.61 -5.23 24.59
CA SER A 474 8.55 -4.56 23.69
C SER A 474 8.12 -4.70 22.23
N GLY A 475 8.39 -3.69 21.39
CA GLY A 475 7.99 -3.70 19.98
C GLY A 475 6.48 -3.65 19.77
N LEU A 476 5.77 -2.84 20.58
CA LEU A 476 4.32 -2.65 20.47
C LEU A 476 4.02 -1.59 19.40
N THR A 477 3.20 -1.92 18.41
CA THR A 477 2.59 -0.94 17.51
C THR A 477 1.07 -0.95 17.67
N VAL A 478 0.49 0.21 17.98
CA VAL A 478 -0.95 0.47 17.91
C VAL A 478 -1.18 1.50 16.82
N ARG A 479 -1.94 1.15 15.79
CA ARG A 479 -2.24 2.07 14.69
C ARG A 479 -3.69 2.05 14.25
N ASP A 480 -4.15 3.15 13.67
CA ASP A 480 -5.49 3.27 13.06
C ASP A 480 -6.60 2.78 14.01
N THR A 481 -6.48 3.14 15.29
CA THR A 481 -7.31 2.58 16.37
C THR A 481 -8.24 3.64 16.94
N VAL A 482 -9.50 3.25 17.15
CA VAL A 482 -10.52 4.06 17.82
C VAL A 482 -10.86 3.42 19.16
N ILE A 483 -10.80 4.22 20.22
CA ILE A 483 -11.15 3.82 21.59
C ILE A 483 -12.21 4.79 22.11
N ASP A 484 -13.34 4.28 22.61
CA ASP A 484 -14.40 5.11 23.17
C ASP A 484 -15.03 4.51 24.43
N SER A 485 -15.34 5.34 25.42
CA SER A 485 -16.09 4.92 26.62
C SER A 485 -15.42 3.75 27.35
N VAL A 486 -14.23 4.03 27.90
CA VAL A 486 -13.36 3.06 28.60
C VAL A 486 -12.86 3.59 29.94
N THR A 487 -12.34 2.73 30.81
CA THR A 487 -11.67 3.21 32.04
C THR A 487 -10.34 3.87 31.68
N TYR A 488 -9.38 3.14 31.12
CA TYR A 488 -8.15 3.70 30.53
C TYR A 488 -8.18 3.49 29.02
N GLY A 489 -7.56 4.40 28.25
CA GLY A 489 -7.33 4.16 26.83
C GLY A 489 -6.22 3.12 26.63
N ILE A 490 -4.98 3.59 26.58
CA ILE A 490 -3.78 2.75 26.43
C ILE A 490 -2.94 2.84 27.69
N PHE A 491 -2.74 1.71 28.36
CA PHE A 491 -1.71 1.53 29.37
C PHE A 491 -0.57 0.70 28.78
N ALA A 492 0.64 1.23 28.79
CA ALA A 492 1.82 0.44 28.48
C ALA A 492 2.94 0.74 29.48
N GLY A 493 3.51 -0.30 30.09
CA GLY A 493 4.56 -0.09 31.09
C GLY A 493 5.48 -1.27 31.26
N SER A 494 6.68 -1.00 31.78
CA SER A 494 7.62 -2.06 32.13
C SER A 494 7.08 -2.90 33.28
N ARG A 495 7.38 -4.20 33.26
CA ARG A 495 7.11 -5.07 34.39
C ARG A 495 8.17 -4.84 35.47
N ILE A 496 7.72 -4.38 36.63
CA ILE A 496 8.58 -4.02 37.76
C ILE A 496 8.40 -5.05 38.88
N ASP A 497 9.48 -5.65 39.34
CA ASP A 497 9.47 -6.48 40.54
C ASP A 497 9.56 -5.59 41.79
N GLN A 498 8.56 -5.71 42.66
CA GLN A 498 8.43 -4.96 43.91
C GLN A 498 8.63 -5.88 45.15
N SER A 499 9.19 -7.08 44.97
CA SER A 499 9.42 -8.03 46.06
C SER A 499 10.60 -7.66 46.97
N ASP A 500 11.51 -6.81 46.51
CA ASP A 500 12.64 -6.27 47.26
C ASP A 500 12.90 -4.79 46.90
N TRP A 501 13.76 -4.12 47.66
CA TRP A 501 14.18 -2.73 47.43
C TRP A 501 15.69 -2.64 47.10
N PRO A 502 16.10 -1.93 46.03
CA PRO A 502 15.26 -1.16 45.11
C PRO A 502 14.46 -2.05 44.14
N GLU A 503 13.33 -1.54 43.68
CA GLU A 503 12.52 -2.21 42.65
C GLU A 503 13.32 -2.35 41.34
N VAL A 504 13.08 -3.44 40.60
CA VAL A 504 13.82 -3.73 39.35
C VAL A 504 12.89 -3.99 38.18
N ILE A 505 13.26 -3.49 37.00
CA ILE A 505 12.58 -3.83 35.75
C ILE A 505 12.96 -5.25 35.35
N THR A 506 11.99 -6.15 35.24
CA THR A 506 12.20 -7.54 34.78
C THR A 506 11.92 -7.71 33.29
N HIS A 507 10.95 -6.96 32.76
CA HIS A 507 10.62 -6.93 31.34
C HIS A 507 10.35 -5.49 30.94
N ALA A 508 11.14 -4.97 30.00
CA ALA A 508 11.04 -3.59 29.58
C ALA A 508 9.81 -3.36 28.67
N ALA A 509 9.18 -2.20 28.83
CA ALA A 509 8.32 -1.64 27.81
C ALA A 509 9.17 -0.74 26.90
N SER A 510 9.44 -1.19 25.68
CA SER A 510 10.30 -0.46 24.74
C SER A 510 9.79 -0.52 23.31
N ASP A 511 10.28 0.38 22.46
CA ASP A 511 9.98 0.40 21.02
C ASP A 511 8.47 0.46 20.75
N ILE A 512 7.81 1.44 21.39
CA ILE A 512 6.35 1.61 21.34
C ILE A 512 5.99 2.63 20.27
N VAL A 513 5.10 2.26 19.36
CA VAL A 513 4.54 3.12 18.32
C VAL A 513 3.03 3.24 18.53
N ILE A 514 2.54 4.47 18.66
CA ILE A 514 1.11 4.81 18.69
C ILE A 514 0.85 5.79 17.55
N ASP A 515 0.20 5.34 16.48
CA ASP A 515 0.05 6.09 15.24
C ASP A 515 -1.40 6.19 14.78
N ASN A 516 -1.90 7.40 14.52
CA ASN A 516 -3.29 7.61 14.09
C ASN A 516 -4.31 6.96 15.05
N VAL A 517 -4.24 7.31 16.33
CA VAL A 517 -5.10 6.77 17.39
C VAL A 517 -6.03 7.86 17.93
N ARG A 518 -7.32 7.55 18.01
CA ARG A 518 -8.34 8.41 18.62
C ARG A 518 -8.91 7.75 19.87
N ILE A 519 -8.88 8.47 20.98
CA ILE A 519 -9.42 8.06 22.28
C ILE A 519 -10.44 9.09 22.70
N SER A 520 -11.64 8.66 23.07
CA SER A 520 -12.67 9.53 23.64
C SER A 520 -13.35 8.90 24.85
N LYS A 521 -13.87 9.78 25.70
CA LYS A 521 -14.63 9.41 26.89
C LYS A 521 -13.93 8.42 27.82
N SER A 522 -12.59 8.49 27.92
CA SER A 522 -11.86 7.73 28.92
C SER A 522 -12.12 8.33 30.30
N ARG A 523 -12.43 7.47 31.29
CA ARG A 523 -12.62 7.92 32.68
C ARG A 523 -11.30 8.25 33.38
N ARG A 524 -10.22 7.58 32.97
CA ARG A 524 -8.86 7.77 33.44
C ARG A 524 -8.01 8.24 32.27
N GLU A 525 -6.70 8.12 32.42
CA GLU A 525 -5.74 8.46 31.39
C GLU A 525 -6.11 7.85 30.05
N GLY A 526 -6.15 8.71 29.03
CA GLY A 526 -6.25 8.26 27.64
C GLY A 526 -5.01 7.47 27.28
N ILE A 527 -3.83 7.96 27.65
CA ILE A 527 -2.57 7.22 27.52
C ILE A 527 -1.77 7.33 28.82
N LEU A 528 -1.38 6.19 29.38
CA LEU A 528 -0.50 6.09 30.54
C LEU A 528 0.70 5.21 30.19
N LEU A 529 1.89 5.82 30.13
CA LEU A 529 3.16 5.12 29.93
C LEU A 529 3.97 5.10 31.22
N VAL A 530 4.45 3.92 31.62
CA VAL A 530 5.16 3.74 32.90
C VAL A 530 6.48 3.02 32.71
N ALA A 531 7.59 3.68 33.05
CA ALA A 531 8.94 3.15 32.90
C ALA A 531 9.23 2.63 31.49
N ALA A 532 8.69 3.30 30.47
CA ALA A 532 8.83 2.92 29.06
C ALA A 532 10.00 3.66 28.38
N ASN A 533 10.54 3.11 27.30
CA ASN A 533 11.62 3.72 26.53
C ASN A 533 11.34 3.63 25.03
N ASP A 534 11.93 4.54 24.24
CA ASP A 534 11.88 4.55 22.78
C ASP A 534 10.43 4.54 22.27
N VAL A 535 9.73 5.65 22.51
CA VAL A 535 8.30 5.80 22.23
C VAL A 535 8.07 6.80 21.11
N THR A 536 7.26 6.43 20.12
CA THR A 536 6.77 7.33 19.07
C THR A 536 5.25 7.43 19.13
N MET A 537 4.74 8.65 19.23
CA MET A 537 3.31 8.97 19.16
C MET A 537 3.07 9.95 18.01
N ASN A 538 2.33 9.53 16.99
CA ASN A 538 2.03 10.36 15.83
C ASN A 538 0.52 10.43 15.59
N LYS A 539 -0.02 11.62 15.35
CA LYS A 539 -1.45 11.84 15.07
C LYS A 539 -2.37 11.23 16.13
N VAL A 540 -2.07 11.51 17.40
CA VAL A 540 -2.85 11.02 18.55
C VAL A 540 -3.87 12.07 18.97
N THR A 541 -5.13 11.66 19.10
CA THR A 541 -6.20 12.50 19.66
C THR A 541 -6.76 11.88 20.92
N VAL A 542 -6.79 12.63 22.03
CA VAL A 542 -7.55 12.29 23.23
C VAL A 542 -8.60 13.38 23.48
N ASP A 543 -9.88 13.03 23.35
CA ASP A 543 -11.00 13.98 23.47
C ASP A 543 -11.97 13.56 24.58
N ASN A 544 -11.79 14.17 25.75
CA ASN A 544 -12.65 14.02 26.91
C ASN A 544 -13.44 15.29 27.20
N SER A 545 -13.68 16.13 26.20
CA SER A 545 -14.48 17.35 26.35
C SER A 545 -15.95 17.07 26.73
N GLU A 546 -16.48 15.91 26.35
CA GLU A 546 -17.83 15.44 26.70
C GLU A 546 -17.87 14.59 27.98
N GLN A 547 -16.72 14.26 28.58
CA GLN A 547 -16.66 13.54 29.85
C GLN A 547 -16.62 14.50 31.03
N GLY A 548 -17.04 14.01 32.21
CA GLY A 548 -16.64 14.67 33.45
C GLY A 548 -15.10 14.78 33.50
N LEU A 549 -14.58 15.89 34.03
CA LEU A 549 -13.12 16.12 34.10
C LEU A 549 -12.48 15.13 35.11
N ASP A 550 -12.19 13.92 34.63
CA ASP A 550 -11.64 12.80 35.39
C ASP A 550 -10.23 12.45 34.84
N MET A 551 -9.19 12.71 35.64
CA MET A 551 -7.75 12.46 35.37
C MET A 551 -7.09 13.19 34.19
N ASP A 552 -5.78 13.00 34.07
CA ASP A 552 -4.91 13.57 33.03
C ASP A 552 -5.11 12.85 31.69
N LEU A 553 -4.89 13.51 30.56
CA LEU A 553 -5.16 12.89 29.26
C LEU A 553 -4.01 11.98 28.81
N VAL A 554 -2.78 12.48 28.86
CA VAL A 554 -1.56 11.71 28.54
C VAL A 554 -0.55 11.86 29.67
N VAL A 555 -0.12 10.74 30.23
CA VAL A 555 0.86 10.68 31.32
C VAL A 555 2.07 9.85 30.90
N LEU A 556 3.25 10.47 30.94
CA LEU A 556 4.54 9.83 30.74
C LEU A 556 5.27 9.78 32.08
N GLN A 557 5.38 8.58 32.64
CA GLN A 557 5.91 8.37 33.98
C GLN A 557 7.15 7.49 33.98
N GLY A 558 8.31 8.09 34.28
CA GLY A 558 9.61 7.44 34.11
C GLY A 558 9.90 7.04 32.66
N THR A 559 9.35 7.77 31.69
CA THR A 559 9.39 7.39 30.26
C THR A 559 10.43 8.20 29.50
N SER A 560 11.34 7.53 28.79
CA SER A 560 12.45 8.16 28.07
C SER A 560 12.39 7.99 26.56
N ASN A 561 13.15 8.84 25.84
CA ASN A 561 13.31 8.83 24.38
C ASN A 561 11.96 8.85 23.64
N VAL A 562 11.22 9.93 23.81
CA VAL A 562 9.86 10.06 23.30
C VAL A 562 9.82 11.07 22.15
N SER A 563 9.15 10.70 21.06
CA SER A 563 8.81 11.60 19.96
C SER A 563 7.29 11.70 19.85
N ILE A 564 6.74 12.91 19.99
CA ILE A 564 5.32 13.21 19.79
C ILE A 564 5.18 14.15 18.58
N THR A 565 4.35 13.76 17.60
CA THR A 565 4.01 14.57 16.44
C THR A 565 2.50 14.67 16.22
N ASP A 566 2.00 15.88 15.99
CA ASP A 566 0.60 16.17 15.62
C ASP A 566 -0.42 15.61 16.64
N MET A 567 -0.28 15.99 17.91
CA MET A 567 -1.16 15.53 19.00
C MET A 567 -2.25 16.56 19.34
N THR A 568 -3.48 16.08 19.59
CA THR A 568 -4.62 16.90 20.04
C THR A 568 -5.21 16.36 21.33
N LEU A 569 -5.31 17.22 22.36
CA LEU A 569 -5.80 16.86 23.68
C LEU A 569 -6.92 17.81 24.11
N LYS A 570 -8.08 17.30 24.52
CA LYS A 570 -9.24 18.12 24.91
C LYS A 570 -9.88 17.65 26.20
N GLY A 571 -10.14 18.59 27.11
CA GLY A 571 -10.70 18.30 28.44
C GLY A 571 -9.66 17.76 29.43
N GLY A 572 -10.09 16.92 30.38
CA GLY A 572 -9.22 16.32 31.39
C GLY A 572 -8.71 17.29 32.47
N ILE A 573 -7.92 16.77 33.43
CA ILE A 573 -7.29 17.57 34.48
C ILE A 573 -6.06 18.28 33.94
N ASN A 574 -5.05 17.53 33.53
CA ASN A 574 -3.92 18.03 32.76
C ASN A 574 -3.94 17.44 31.34
N GLY A 575 -3.49 18.22 30.35
CA GLY A 575 -3.37 17.74 28.98
C GLY A 575 -2.23 16.72 28.86
N LEU A 576 -1.00 17.21 28.90
CA LEU A 576 0.20 16.37 28.87
C LEU A 576 0.95 16.47 30.20
N MET A 577 1.02 15.37 30.94
CA MET A 577 1.79 15.27 32.17
C MET A 577 3.05 14.43 31.96
N LEU A 578 4.19 15.01 32.31
CA LEU A 578 5.49 14.37 32.27
C LEU A 578 6.01 14.30 33.70
N VAL A 579 6.29 13.10 34.19
CA VAL A 579 6.61 12.88 35.61
C VAL A 579 7.74 11.88 35.81
N THR A 580 8.68 12.19 36.69
CA THR A 580 9.62 11.21 37.25
C THR A 580 9.24 10.97 38.70
N ALA A 581 9.05 9.71 39.07
CA ALA A 581 8.65 9.38 40.43
C ALA A 581 9.76 8.61 41.15
N SER A 582 10.04 9.01 42.39
CA SER A 582 11.10 8.47 43.23
C SER A 582 10.95 7.00 43.61
N THR A 583 9.74 6.45 43.47
CA THR A 583 9.42 5.08 43.84
C THR A 583 9.57 4.11 42.67
N LEU A 584 9.79 4.60 41.45
CA LEU A 584 10.13 3.74 40.31
C LEU A 584 11.62 3.36 40.35
N PRO A 585 12.03 2.30 39.61
CA PRO A 585 13.43 1.95 39.44
C PRO A 585 14.29 3.16 39.03
N GLU A 586 15.52 3.26 39.52
CA GLU A 586 16.37 4.46 39.39
C GLU A 586 16.58 4.90 37.92
N ASN A 587 16.57 3.96 36.99
CA ASN A 587 16.71 4.22 35.56
C ASN A 587 15.41 4.64 34.84
N ALA A 588 14.25 4.60 35.52
CA ALA A 588 12.95 5.01 34.99
C ALA A 588 12.74 6.52 35.20
N VAL A 589 13.39 7.31 34.35
CA VAL A 589 13.38 8.78 34.39
C VAL A 589 12.67 9.35 33.17
N THR A 590 11.82 10.36 33.36
CA THR A 590 11.16 11.02 32.23
C THR A 590 12.09 12.06 31.62
N THR A 591 12.67 11.70 30.46
CA THR A 591 13.70 12.52 29.79
C THR A 591 13.79 12.28 28.29
N ASN A 592 14.44 13.20 27.56
CA ASN A 592 14.58 13.15 26.10
C ASN A 592 13.22 13.02 25.40
N VAL A 593 12.31 13.94 25.72
CA VAL A 593 10.96 14.01 25.14
C VAL A 593 10.91 15.17 24.15
N ASN A 594 10.60 14.87 22.90
CA ASN A 594 10.52 15.83 21.81
C ASN A 594 9.06 15.90 21.31
N VAL A 595 8.43 17.05 21.47
CA VAL A 595 7.03 17.29 21.09
C VAL A 595 6.98 18.31 19.97
N ARG A 596 6.31 17.97 18.87
CA ARG A 596 6.08 18.87 17.74
C ARG A 596 4.62 18.86 17.30
N GLY A 597 3.99 20.03 17.24
CA GLY A 597 2.59 20.14 16.82
C GLY A 597 1.65 19.56 17.87
N LEU A 598 1.52 20.25 19.01
CA LEU A 598 0.62 19.86 20.10
C LEU A 598 -0.47 20.92 20.27
N THR A 599 -1.74 20.50 20.23
CA THR A 599 -2.89 21.35 20.54
C THR A 599 -3.59 20.82 21.78
N ILE A 600 -3.77 21.68 22.79
CA ILE A 600 -4.49 21.36 24.03
C ILE A 600 -5.61 22.37 24.21
N ASP A 601 -6.82 21.91 24.55
CA ASP A 601 -7.97 22.79 24.81
C ASP A 601 -8.77 22.35 26.04
N GLY A 602 -9.13 23.31 26.89
CA GLY A 602 -10.16 23.12 27.92
C GLY A 602 -9.79 22.19 29.08
N THR A 603 -8.50 22.08 29.45
CA THR A 603 -8.08 21.31 30.63
C THR A 603 -8.54 21.98 31.92
N ARG A 604 -8.75 21.22 33.01
CA ARG A 604 -9.18 21.78 34.31
C ARG A 604 -8.07 22.52 35.05
N ASN A 605 -6.84 21.98 34.98
CA ASN A 605 -5.71 22.46 35.74
C ASN A 605 -4.64 23.06 34.82
N ALA A 606 -3.80 22.22 34.22
CA ALA A 606 -2.72 22.69 33.36
C ALA A 606 -2.86 22.14 31.94
N GLY A 607 -2.42 22.89 30.93
CA GLY A 607 -2.23 22.30 29.60
C GLY A 607 -1.08 21.29 29.63
N ILE A 608 0.09 21.70 30.13
CA ILE A 608 1.27 20.86 30.33
C ILE A 608 1.65 20.82 31.83
N PHE A 609 1.98 19.65 32.37
CA PHE A 609 2.47 19.48 33.74
C PHE A 609 3.84 18.78 33.72
N LEU A 610 4.85 19.39 34.32
CA LEU A 610 6.23 18.86 34.41
C LEU A 610 6.57 18.58 35.88
N ASN A 611 6.93 17.33 36.24
CA ASN A 611 7.03 16.90 37.66
C ASN A 611 8.12 15.87 37.99
N PRO A 612 9.20 16.28 38.64
CA PRO A 612 10.37 16.75 37.93
C PRO A 612 10.72 15.95 36.66
N VAL A 613 11.26 16.64 35.67
CA VAL A 613 11.67 16.05 34.39
C VAL A 613 12.88 16.78 33.84
N SER A 614 13.55 16.18 32.86
CA SER A 614 14.67 16.85 32.21
C SER A 614 14.78 16.60 30.72
N GLY A 615 15.33 17.55 29.96
CA GLY A 615 15.61 17.35 28.54
C GLY A 615 14.34 17.21 27.70
N ILE A 616 13.44 18.19 27.81
CA ILE A 616 12.15 18.20 27.12
C ILE A 616 12.14 19.34 26.10
N SER A 617 11.78 19.05 24.86
CA SER A 617 11.63 20.04 23.79
C SER A 617 10.18 20.10 23.33
N PHE A 618 9.63 21.31 23.28
CA PHE A 618 8.32 21.62 22.75
C PHE A 618 8.47 22.50 21.52
N LYS A 619 7.84 22.13 20.42
CA LYS A 619 7.82 22.90 19.18
C LYS A 619 6.40 23.03 18.65
N ASP A 620 5.98 24.23 18.32
CA ASP A 620 4.67 24.51 17.72
C ASP A 620 3.53 23.97 18.61
N VAL A 621 3.45 24.52 19.83
CA VAL A 621 2.46 24.12 20.86
C VAL A 621 1.43 25.21 21.06
N THR A 622 0.15 24.86 21.02
CA THR A 622 -0.97 25.77 21.32
C THR A 622 -1.79 25.20 22.48
N ILE A 623 -2.01 26.02 23.50
CA ILE A 623 -2.86 25.70 24.65
C ILE A 623 -3.95 26.75 24.75
N THR A 624 -5.21 26.34 24.72
CA THR A 624 -6.38 27.22 24.82
C THR A 624 -7.23 26.86 26.04
N ASN A 625 -7.83 27.88 26.67
CA ASN A 625 -8.86 27.72 27.69
C ASN A 625 -8.46 26.84 28.89
N ALA A 626 -7.19 26.89 29.30
CA ALA A 626 -6.73 26.10 30.45
C ALA A 626 -7.34 26.63 31.76
N GLY A 627 -7.91 25.73 32.55
CA GLY A 627 -8.68 26.04 33.75
C GLY A 627 -7.85 26.63 34.90
N THR A 628 -6.53 26.50 34.87
CA THR A 628 -5.62 27.22 35.78
C THR A 628 -4.39 27.76 35.04
N TYR A 629 -3.57 26.89 34.45
CA TYR A 629 -2.24 27.24 33.94
C TYR A 629 -2.02 26.78 32.50
N GLY A 630 -1.30 27.55 31.70
CA GLY A 630 -0.80 27.04 30.41
C GLY A 630 0.16 25.87 30.62
N ALA A 631 1.25 26.09 31.36
CA ALA A 631 2.13 25.03 31.84
C ALA A 631 2.47 25.17 33.33
N TYR A 632 2.48 24.05 34.03
CA TYR A 632 2.88 23.93 35.43
C TYR A 632 4.24 23.23 35.52
N ILE A 633 5.24 23.98 35.98
CA ILE A 633 6.61 23.57 36.22
C ILE A 633 6.77 23.28 37.72
N TYR A 634 6.84 22.00 38.07
CA TYR A 634 6.94 21.53 39.44
C TYR A 634 8.26 20.78 39.66
N GLY A 635 9.23 21.48 40.26
CA GLY A 635 10.55 20.93 40.60
C GLY A 635 10.69 20.63 42.09
N SER A 636 11.77 19.91 42.44
CA SER A 636 12.13 19.56 43.81
C SER A 636 13.56 19.95 44.13
N GLU A 637 13.81 20.48 45.34
CA GLU A 637 15.16 20.74 45.86
C GLU A 637 15.91 19.44 46.24
N TRP A 638 15.22 18.30 46.21
CA TRP A 638 15.78 17.00 46.55
C TRP A 638 15.88 16.09 45.33
N ASP A 639 17.09 15.66 45.01
CA ASP A 639 17.40 14.78 43.86
C ASP A 639 16.64 13.45 43.92
N PHE A 640 16.45 12.88 45.11
CA PHE A 640 15.71 11.63 45.25
C PHE A 640 14.22 11.75 44.89
N LEU A 641 13.66 12.96 44.87
CA LEU A 641 12.30 13.23 44.36
C LEU A 641 12.28 13.63 42.88
N GLY A 642 13.40 13.49 42.16
CA GLY A 642 13.57 13.85 40.76
C GLY A 642 14.32 15.17 40.53
N GLY A 643 14.60 15.94 41.59
CA GLY A 643 15.37 17.18 41.51
C GLY A 643 14.64 18.31 40.77
N PRO A 644 15.37 19.30 40.21
CA PRO A 644 14.76 20.41 39.49
C PRO A 644 14.17 20.01 38.14
N VAL A 645 13.14 20.72 37.69
CA VAL A 645 12.74 20.66 36.27
C VAL A 645 13.81 21.36 35.45
N LYS A 646 14.50 20.63 34.56
CA LYS A 646 15.69 21.17 33.91
C LYS A 646 15.81 20.91 32.41
N ASN A 647 16.50 21.81 31.71
CA ASN A 647 16.75 21.70 30.26
C ASN A 647 15.45 21.55 29.46
N ILE A 648 14.57 22.54 29.59
CA ILE A 648 13.28 22.59 28.88
C ILE A 648 13.35 23.66 27.78
N ASP A 649 13.00 23.31 26.56
CA ASP A 649 12.99 24.21 25.41
C ASP A 649 11.56 24.44 24.89
N PHE A 650 11.11 25.70 24.90
CA PHE A 650 9.83 26.13 24.37
C PHE A 650 9.99 26.88 23.04
N GLY A 651 9.97 26.15 21.94
CA GLY A 651 9.97 26.68 20.58
C GLY A 651 8.55 26.97 20.08
N ASN A 652 8.21 28.25 19.88
CA ASN A 652 6.92 28.67 19.33
C ASN A 652 5.71 28.09 20.10
N MET A 653 5.68 28.34 21.42
CA MET A 653 4.55 27.97 22.26
C MET A 653 3.60 29.17 22.43
N ARG A 654 2.30 28.91 22.33
CA ARG A 654 1.23 29.87 22.59
C ARG A 654 0.30 29.35 23.69
N VAL A 655 0.02 30.18 24.67
CA VAL A 655 -1.02 29.99 25.68
C VAL A 655 -2.05 31.09 25.52
N ASP A 656 -3.33 30.71 25.42
CA ASP A 656 -4.44 31.61 25.17
C ASP A 656 -5.61 31.30 26.10
N GLY A 657 -6.06 32.28 26.88
CA GLY A 657 -7.21 32.08 27.77
C GLY A 657 -6.97 31.14 28.95
N ALA A 658 -5.74 31.04 29.50
CA ALA A 658 -5.54 30.35 30.77
C ALA A 658 -6.14 31.18 31.93
N SER A 659 -6.85 30.55 32.87
CA SER A 659 -7.63 31.30 33.87
C SER A 659 -6.79 32.05 34.91
N LYS A 660 -5.54 31.60 35.17
CA LYS A 660 -4.68 32.17 36.20
C LYS A 660 -3.35 32.67 35.64
N ALA A 661 -2.56 31.80 35.01
CA ALA A 661 -1.25 32.21 34.47
C ALA A 661 -0.81 31.39 33.25
N GLY A 662 0.00 31.99 32.39
CA GLY A 662 0.63 31.30 31.26
C GLY A 662 1.58 30.20 31.73
N LEU A 663 2.50 30.55 32.64
CA LEU A 663 3.37 29.61 33.34
C LEU A 663 3.16 29.67 34.85
N TYR A 664 3.24 28.53 35.53
CA TYR A 664 3.35 28.46 36.98
C TYR A 664 4.59 27.70 37.40
N PHE A 665 5.41 28.31 38.25
CA PHE A 665 6.59 27.69 38.82
C PHE A 665 6.39 27.37 40.30
N SER A 666 6.73 26.15 40.69
CA SER A 666 6.75 25.68 42.09
C SER A 666 7.99 24.80 42.26
N GLY A 667 8.89 25.19 43.16
CA GLY A 667 10.21 24.55 43.32
C GLY A 667 11.25 24.99 42.28
N PRO A 668 12.45 24.38 42.31
CA PRO A 668 13.59 24.79 41.48
C PRO A 668 13.42 24.39 40.01
N ALA A 669 13.83 25.31 39.12
CA ALA A 669 13.91 25.08 37.68
C ALA A 669 15.27 25.51 37.14
N GLU A 670 15.79 24.79 36.14
CA GLU A 670 17.11 25.06 35.56
C GLU A 670 17.08 25.06 34.03
N ASN A 671 17.76 26.00 33.39
CA ASN A 671 17.96 26.02 31.93
C ASN A 671 16.66 25.92 31.11
N ILE A 672 15.65 26.66 31.56
CA ILE A 672 14.37 26.80 30.86
C ILE A 672 14.54 27.89 29.79
N ARG A 673 14.30 27.56 28.52
CA ARG A 673 14.56 28.50 27.41
C ARG A 673 13.40 28.55 26.43
N GLY A 674 13.39 29.60 25.60
CA GLY A 674 12.39 29.78 24.55
C GLY A 674 11.63 31.10 24.65
N ASN A 675 10.66 31.30 23.77
CA ASN A 675 9.77 32.46 23.78
C ASN A 675 8.32 31.99 23.70
N ILE A 676 7.57 32.22 24.79
CA ILE A 676 6.19 31.80 24.91
C ILE A 676 5.30 33.03 24.72
N THR A 677 4.31 32.90 23.86
CA THR A 677 3.27 33.91 23.66
C THR A 677 2.12 33.63 24.62
N VAL A 678 1.78 34.57 25.49
CA VAL A 678 0.67 34.45 26.45
C VAL A 678 -0.35 35.53 26.12
N VAL A 679 -1.57 35.14 25.78
CA VAL A 679 -2.67 36.02 25.37
C VAL A 679 -3.92 35.71 26.20
N ASP A 680 -4.74 36.75 26.42
CA ASP A 680 -6.03 36.65 27.12
C ASP A 680 -5.99 35.88 28.45
N THR A 681 -4.85 35.95 29.12
CA THR A 681 -4.53 35.24 30.37
C THR A 681 -4.15 36.30 31.41
N PRO A 682 -4.67 36.25 32.67
CA PRO A 682 -4.45 37.32 33.64
C PRO A 682 -2.99 37.62 33.96
N LEU A 683 -2.15 36.57 34.05
CA LEU A 683 -0.73 36.68 34.35
C LEU A 683 0.11 35.95 33.30
N ASN A 684 1.21 36.55 32.88
CA ASN A 684 2.17 35.86 32.00
C ASN A 684 2.81 34.66 32.73
N CYS A 685 3.16 34.84 34.00
CA CYS A 685 3.68 33.78 34.85
C CYS A 685 3.41 34.05 36.34
N LEU A 686 3.43 32.98 37.14
CA LEU A 686 3.34 32.99 38.60
C LEU A 686 4.47 32.13 39.20
N ALA A 687 5.05 32.55 40.32
CA ALA A 687 6.07 31.80 41.05
C ALA A 687 5.68 31.63 42.52
N ASP A 688 5.67 30.38 43.00
CA ASP A 688 5.36 30.05 44.39
C ASP A 688 6.43 30.61 45.35
N GLN A 689 5.95 31.17 46.47
CA GLN A 689 6.77 31.77 47.54
C GLN A 689 6.70 30.97 48.85
N GLY A 690 6.00 29.83 48.85
CA GLY A 690 5.87 28.96 50.02
C GLY A 690 7.21 28.48 50.56
N ALA A 691 7.28 28.20 51.86
CA ALA A 691 8.51 27.74 52.52
C ALA A 691 8.98 26.35 52.04
N TRP A 692 8.09 25.55 51.47
CA TRP A 692 8.34 24.15 51.04
C TRP A 692 8.36 23.96 49.52
N SER A 693 7.82 24.92 48.78
CA SER A 693 7.65 24.91 47.31
C SER A 693 8.23 26.17 46.67
N GLY A 694 9.05 26.91 47.42
CA GLY A 694 9.61 28.18 47.01
C GLY A 694 10.38 28.04 45.71
N THR A 695 10.07 28.92 44.76
CA THR A 695 10.66 28.81 43.43
C THR A 695 12.07 29.37 43.37
N SER A 696 12.96 28.71 42.63
CA SER A 696 14.22 29.27 42.15
C SER A 696 14.34 29.01 40.64
N LEU A 697 15.05 29.89 39.94
CA LEU A 697 15.41 29.68 38.53
C LEU A 697 16.91 29.87 38.38
N THR A 698 17.58 28.87 37.83
CA THR A 698 18.99 28.93 37.45
C THR A 698 19.10 28.85 35.93
N GLN A 699 19.92 29.71 35.33
CA GLN A 699 20.14 29.74 33.88
C GLN A 699 21.65 29.75 33.61
N THR A 700 22.14 28.71 32.94
CA THR A 700 23.52 28.55 32.46
C THR A 700 23.56 28.56 30.94
N ASP A 701 24.77 28.70 30.39
CA ASP A 701 25.04 28.48 28.95
C ASP A 701 24.23 29.36 27.99
N GLY A 702 23.88 30.57 28.42
CA GLY A 702 23.10 31.52 27.61
C GLY A 702 21.62 31.16 27.46
N SER A 703 21.11 30.24 28.29
CA SER A 703 19.68 29.92 28.33
C SER A 703 18.85 31.14 28.74
N VAL A 704 17.83 31.47 27.93
CA VAL A 704 16.94 32.61 28.17
C VAL A 704 15.50 32.18 27.94
N LEU A 705 14.67 32.35 28.98
CA LEU A 705 13.22 32.25 28.89
C LEU A 705 12.62 33.64 28.64
N LYS A 706 11.76 33.74 27.63
CA LYS A 706 10.99 34.96 27.32
C LYS A 706 9.50 34.69 27.38
N LEU A 707 8.75 35.67 27.89
CA LEU A 707 7.29 35.72 27.84
C LEU A 707 6.89 36.98 27.06
N ASN A 708 6.14 36.81 25.99
CA ASN A 708 5.75 37.91 25.09
C ASN A 708 6.97 38.76 24.66
N GLY A 709 8.10 38.11 24.36
CA GLY A 709 9.35 38.75 23.96
C GLY A 709 10.21 39.32 25.09
N THR A 710 9.71 39.40 26.33
CA THR A 710 10.45 39.93 27.48
C THR A 710 11.17 38.82 28.23
N ALA A 711 12.48 38.97 28.45
CA ALA A 711 13.29 37.99 29.16
C ALA A 711 12.99 37.96 30.67
N ILE A 712 12.90 36.76 31.25
CA ILE A 712 12.84 36.56 32.69
C ILE A 712 14.27 36.44 33.23
N GLU A 713 14.74 37.46 33.95
CA GLU A 713 16.02 37.38 34.67
C GLU A 713 15.88 36.38 35.84
N ALA A 714 16.79 35.41 35.92
CA ALA A 714 16.80 34.34 36.92
C ALA A 714 16.65 34.85 38.38
N ASN A 715 17.45 35.86 38.75
CA ASN A 715 17.42 36.49 40.08
C ASN A 715 16.15 37.33 40.36
N LYS A 716 15.33 37.60 39.35
CA LYS A 716 14.08 38.38 39.45
C LYS A 716 12.83 37.54 39.23
N LEU A 717 12.92 36.22 39.07
CA LEU A 717 11.75 35.35 38.82
C LEU A 717 10.58 35.66 39.76
N LYS A 718 10.82 35.72 41.07
CA LYS A 718 9.82 35.99 42.11
C LYS A 718 9.22 37.39 42.05
N THR A 719 9.94 38.36 41.48
CA THR A 719 9.46 39.73 41.29
C THR A 719 8.71 39.90 39.98
N THR A 720 9.10 39.16 38.94
CA THR A 720 8.53 39.21 37.59
C THR A 720 7.26 38.36 37.45
N CYS A 721 7.21 37.21 38.11
CA CYS A 721 6.08 36.27 38.08
C CYS A 721 5.26 36.36 39.37
N LYS A 722 4.18 37.15 39.36
CA LYS A 722 3.31 37.43 40.52
C LYS A 722 1.85 37.43 40.15
#